data_AF-A0A4Q6I6Y5-F1
#
_entry.id   AF-A0A4Q6I6Y5-F1
#
_cell.length_a   1.000
_cell.length_b   1.000
_cell.length_c   1.000
_cell.angle_alpha   90.00
_cell.angle_beta   90.00
_cell.angle_gamma   90.00
#
_symmetry.space_group_name_H-M   'P 1'
#
loop_
_entity.id
_entity.type
_entity.pdbx_description
1 polymer ?
#
loop_
_entity_poly.entity_id
_entity_poly.type
_entity_poly.pdbx_seq_one_letter_code
_entity_poly.pdbx_strand_id
1 'polypeptide(L)'
;MAIFLESDDGKNNLKRTLEDSTQDKINLNNAHYYYHHDTGTGNTEYNYVDLDSINHIKMTGKPGYGGDTLPIVPTTAASVSDDDVGVAIGNAKDFEDNVFHRTSTIRNDELKIDLRVHTLKDLSDKRLHEIEEGFNDAITKFKNNFGLEANVGETVFDLYLFDDKEQYNYYGKLYNLGISGSGGMTFYGNASVPYKIYVHQHGKILNLKHELAHALENYAAGHKLYGSGVDSRIFTEGLADYIQEDNSFIMRGLKDREITSDILKDSSGSLDHASSVAVNENQVLSYNVGHAFVMFLQEKYPGVISEYLHALKEGNTVRAKEIISMDKYADFEPWVKSKDICLYLENMNVLKLGLGEKMFSAENASYFNNKGVNKEYYHENIYDMSGKLVGEMSPVVHYAQKNVIRVWNIASPDMIEVRPEYNFLKLVTTPSGKSAYVYCDKDGNEYFNTTDYINSAFNILARYDVKLRESSDALDIRGHYSDADKVFSKLPNSDLLLDKFLEKIGYGSYKQIIMSDPEQLHSIKTYIVKEAFENFRESEVKKVLSGESHPELRNILMDLTYINLKSVIGVNGADIDSIVSNPDVMLRTAVLGKGNSSGISLYVDDQKVGELSTEAGYCVKNLDTGKVYFMFRNAVGMIASSYEDRAYMVVLEKDGKFTTALVDNIQKAADGNVIWDNQFNHPNINNLHSNYKELLLNDASVKDHSHLADVKFNKDDTVIIKGELLDDKGTVSTDDDVHRAVVKHDDQILHQFKSMSFYITEPSADSGESYGSDFFIADKGRNLRFQLPKAITHLKLVNVNGNNKLVPCTKDGNEHPEGMPPDLTDEYRYIDPIFAHTFEKQSYSKNSVSVGLVDFSKYKEGSMFKLQHYSDDYHILKDEQGNVIRPNNESYATKVDLVYDDKVIGMLSDNINQFQGDIFISASLNYSHNDFLSSKYFQKVNVEALENGIYSGRYDVGNGDQIVGLNTDTGYSDKAVFYFKSDNVSTDTPTSDVTTILPYVNEL
;
A
#
# COMPACT_ATOMS: atom_id res chain seq x y z
N MET A 1 -4.96 -4.78 5.49
CA MET A 1 -4.59 -3.73 4.51
C MET A 1 -5.13 -2.40 5.02
N ALA A 2 -4.27 -1.49 5.44
CA ALA A 2 -4.67 -0.19 6.01
C ALA A 2 -3.90 0.92 5.30
N ILE A 3 -4.62 1.91 4.82
CA ILE A 3 -4.11 3.07 4.08
C ILE A 3 -3.86 4.20 5.09
N PHE A 4 -2.67 4.81 5.07
CA PHE A 4 -2.33 6.04 5.79
C PHE A 4 -2.39 7.23 4.81
N LEU A 5 -3.02 8.34 5.17
CA LEU A 5 -2.98 9.62 4.45
C LEU A 5 -2.95 10.81 5.44
N GLU A 6 -2.07 11.79 5.15
CA GLU A 6 -1.86 13.11 5.79
C GLU A 6 -2.51 14.23 4.93
N SER A 7 -3.46 15.01 5.48
CA SER A 7 -3.48 16.47 5.84
C SER A 7 -3.84 17.46 4.69
N ASP A 8 -4.61 18.57 4.81
CA ASP A 8 -4.97 19.52 5.90
C ASP A 8 -6.35 20.25 5.69
N ASP A 9 -6.87 20.82 6.79
CA ASP A 9 -7.74 22.04 6.95
C ASP A 9 -9.29 22.02 6.92
N GLY A 10 -9.87 21.62 8.06
CA GLY A 10 -10.79 22.36 8.96
C GLY A 10 -11.91 23.30 8.46
N LYS A 11 -13.18 22.97 8.78
CA LYS A 11 -14.04 23.67 9.79
C LYS A 11 -15.50 23.12 9.91
N ASN A 12 -15.86 22.74 11.16
CA ASN A 12 -17.16 22.76 11.86
C ASN A 12 -18.36 21.85 11.48
N ASN A 13 -18.40 20.69 12.15
CA ASN A 13 -19.37 20.23 13.17
C ASN A 13 -20.90 20.38 13.00
N LEU A 14 -21.59 19.22 12.98
CA LEU A 14 -22.62 18.92 14.00
C LEU A 14 -22.67 17.41 14.30
N LYS A 15 -22.41 17.03 15.57
CA LYS A 15 -22.31 15.65 16.07
C LYS A 15 -23.64 15.22 16.70
N ARG A 16 -24.16 14.03 16.36
CA ARG A 16 -25.20 13.32 17.13
C ARG A 16 -24.64 11.95 17.50
N THR A 17 -24.53 11.69 18.80
CA THR A 17 -23.94 10.48 19.40
C THR A 17 -24.99 9.38 19.50
N LEU A 18 -24.65 8.16 19.09
CA LEU A 18 -25.31 6.92 19.53
C LEU A 18 -24.25 6.13 20.30
N GLU A 19 -24.54 5.84 21.57
CA GLU A 19 -23.73 5.03 22.47
C GLU A 19 -24.16 3.57 22.31
N ASP A 20 -23.25 2.70 21.86
CA ASP A 20 -23.49 1.26 21.76
C ASP A 20 -23.34 0.60 23.13
N SER A 21 -24.47 0.33 23.78
CA SER A 21 -24.54 -0.70 24.82
C SER A 21 -25.90 -1.41 24.79
N THR A 22 -26.11 -2.31 23.84
CA THR A 22 -27.13 -3.37 23.97
C THR A 22 -26.76 -4.56 23.10
N GLN A 23 -26.43 -5.68 23.77
CA GLN A 23 -26.61 -7.01 23.20
C GLN A 23 -28.09 -7.18 22.84
N ASP A 24 -28.44 -7.51 21.60
CA ASP A 24 -29.63 -8.32 21.36
C ASP A 24 -29.65 -9.02 19.99
N LYS A 25 -30.25 -10.22 20.03
CA LYS A 25 -30.26 -11.27 19.01
C LYS A 25 -31.02 -10.87 17.75
N ILE A 26 -30.38 -11.00 16.59
CA ILE A 26 -31.04 -10.95 15.28
C ILE A 26 -31.82 -12.25 15.07
N ASN A 27 -33.13 -12.14 14.87
CA ASN A 27 -34.01 -13.22 14.41
C ASN A 27 -34.47 -12.86 12.99
N LEU A 28 -34.21 -13.75 12.03
CA LEU A 28 -34.50 -13.57 10.59
C LEU A 28 -36.01 -13.49 10.33
N ASN A 29 -36.51 -12.30 9.97
CA ASN A 29 -37.60 -12.03 9.01
C ASN A 29 -37.97 -10.52 8.99
N ASN A 30 -37.74 -9.84 7.87
CA ASN A 30 -38.02 -8.40 7.67
C ASN A 30 -39.52 -8.09 7.62
N ALA A 31 -39.96 -7.08 8.38
CA ALA A 31 -41.09 -6.19 8.04
C ALA A 31 -41.37 -5.06 9.07
N HIS A 32 -40.71 -4.98 10.24
CA HIS A 32 -41.05 -4.00 11.28
C HIS A 32 -39.82 -3.48 12.02
N TYR A 33 -39.72 -2.16 12.22
CA TYR A 33 -38.73 -1.53 13.11
C TYR A 33 -39.39 -1.19 14.46
N TYR A 34 -38.81 -1.66 15.57
CA TYR A 34 -39.21 -1.24 16.91
C TYR A 34 -38.14 -0.30 17.44
N TYR A 35 -38.53 0.90 17.89
CA TYR A 35 -37.61 1.72 18.68
C TYR A 35 -38.30 2.21 19.96
N HIS A 36 -37.53 2.24 21.04
CA HIS A 36 -37.95 2.71 22.35
C HIS A 36 -37.65 4.20 22.49
N HIS A 37 -38.63 4.97 22.96
CA HIS A 37 -38.43 6.35 23.41
C HIS A 37 -38.80 6.44 24.89
N ASP A 38 -37.82 6.65 25.76
CA ASP A 38 -38.05 6.87 27.18
C ASP A 38 -38.16 8.39 27.43
N THR A 39 -39.38 8.90 27.64
CA THR A 39 -39.62 10.34 27.82
C THR A 39 -39.32 10.80 29.24
N GLY A 40 -38.24 10.35 29.88
CA GLY A 40 -37.72 10.88 31.16
C GLY A 40 -38.72 11.08 32.32
N THR A 41 -39.92 10.51 32.25
CA THR A 41 -41.04 10.73 33.19
C THR A 41 -41.80 9.43 33.51
N GLY A 42 -41.25 8.27 33.14
CA GLY A 42 -41.72 6.97 33.62
C GLY A 42 -42.99 6.42 32.98
N ASN A 43 -43.38 6.90 31.80
CA ASN A 43 -44.40 6.25 30.96
C ASN A 43 -43.81 5.90 29.59
N THR A 44 -44.05 4.67 29.12
CA THR A 44 -43.63 4.17 27.81
C THR A 44 -44.80 4.25 26.84
N GLU A 45 -44.65 4.97 25.73
CA GLU A 45 -45.59 4.95 24.60
C GLU A 45 -44.98 4.21 23.40
N TYR A 46 -45.79 3.36 22.75
CA TYR A 46 -45.41 2.62 21.56
C TYR A 46 -46.02 3.30 20.32
N ASN A 47 -45.19 3.65 19.33
CA ASN A 47 -45.67 4.24 18.07
C ASN A 47 -45.25 3.38 16.87
N TYR A 48 -46.12 3.35 15.86
CA TYR A 48 -46.03 2.55 14.63
C TYR A 48 -45.93 3.48 13.40
N VAL A 49 -45.08 3.14 12.43
CA VAL A 49 -45.02 3.82 11.13
C VAL A 49 -45.05 2.78 10.01
N ASP A 50 -46.01 2.93 9.10
CA ASP A 50 -46.19 2.14 7.88
C ASP A 50 -45.62 2.93 6.70
N LEU A 51 -44.74 2.35 5.89
CA LEU A 51 -43.93 3.09 4.90
C LEU A 51 -44.59 3.23 3.50
N ASP A 52 -45.88 2.93 3.37
CA ASP A 52 -46.53 2.74 2.06
C ASP A 52 -47.16 4.01 1.42
N SER A 53 -46.66 5.23 1.66
CA SER A 53 -47.32 6.42 1.06
C SER A 53 -46.51 7.70 0.87
N ILE A 54 -45.72 7.83 -0.21
CA ILE A 54 -45.49 9.15 -0.86
C ILE A 54 -45.42 9.01 -2.40
N ASN A 55 -46.26 9.78 -3.10
CA ASN A 55 -46.61 9.71 -4.53
C ASN A 55 -45.55 10.18 -5.55
N HIS A 56 -45.61 9.57 -6.73
CA HIS A 56 -44.89 9.88 -7.98
C HIS A 56 -45.14 11.28 -8.57
N ILE A 57 -44.10 11.85 -9.21
CA ILE A 57 -44.25 12.80 -10.32
C ILE A 57 -43.54 12.23 -11.56
N LYS A 58 -44.34 11.98 -12.62
CA LYS A 58 -43.91 11.63 -13.98
C LYS A 58 -43.28 12.84 -14.68
N MET A 59 -42.18 12.62 -15.41
CA MET A 59 -41.90 13.38 -16.62
C MET A 59 -41.55 12.46 -17.79
N THR A 60 -42.25 12.69 -18.90
CA THR A 60 -42.26 11.98 -20.18
C THR A 60 -41.28 12.61 -21.17
N GLY A 61 -40.52 11.79 -21.93
CA GLY A 61 -39.92 12.21 -23.20
C GLY A 61 -38.77 11.33 -23.70
N LYS A 62 -39.01 10.48 -24.70
CA LYS A 62 -37.99 9.93 -25.63
C LYS A 62 -37.72 10.97 -26.72
N PRO A 63 -36.46 11.16 -27.21
CA PRO A 63 -35.88 10.36 -28.31
C PRO A 63 -34.33 10.20 -28.16
N GLY A 64 -33.55 9.37 -28.87
CA GLY A 64 -33.68 8.44 -29.99
C GLY A 64 -32.27 7.80 -30.19
N TYR A 65 -32.21 6.53 -30.61
CA TYR A 65 -31.00 5.71 -30.73
C TYR A 65 -30.35 5.78 -32.13
N GLY A 66 -29.01 5.69 -32.16
CA GLY A 66 -28.16 5.18 -33.27
C GLY A 66 -26.73 5.01 -32.73
N GLY A 67 -26.22 3.80 -32.44
CA GLY A 67 -25.57 2.82 -33.35
C GLY A 67 -24.03 3.00 -33.21
N ASP A 68 -23.18 2.05 -32.82
CA ASP A 68 -23.17 0.58 -32.82
C ASP A 68 -22.47 0.01 -31.57
N THR A 69 -23.06 -0.98 -30.89
CA THR A 69 -22.41 -1.91 -29.96
C THR A 69 -23.05 -3.31 -30.06
N LEU A 70 -22.24 -4.31 -29.73
CA LEU A 70 -22.37 -5.79 -29.78
C LEU A 70 -23.75 -6.41 -29.43
N PRO A 71 -24.01 -7.68 -29.84
CA PRO A 71 -25.37 -8.22 -30.02
C PRO A 71 -26.16 -8.36 -28.71
N ILE A 72 -27.40 -7.87 -28.76
CA ILE A 72 -28.43 -8.01 -27.73
C ILE A 72 -29.05 -9.42 -27.83
N VAL A 73 -29.01 -10.20 -26.76
CA VAL A 73 -29.92 -11.35 -26.56
C VAL A 73 -31.28 -10.82 -26.07
N PRO A 74 -32.43 -11.32 -26.57
CA PRO A 74 -33.73 -10.67 -26.40
C PRO A 74 -34.25 -10.78 -24.97
N THR A 75 -34.60 -9.63 -24.36
CA THR A 75 -35.40 -9.57 -23.14
C THR A 75 -36.85 -9.91 -23.44
N THR A 76 -37.24 -11.17 -23.27
CA THR A 76 -38.64 -11.49 -22.96
C THR A 76 -38.86 -11.29 -21.47
N ALA A 77 -39.46 -10.14 -21.15
CA ALA A 77 -39.88 -9.76 -19.82
C ALA A 77 -40.87 -10.76 -19.20
N ALA A 78 -40.54 -11.29 -18.03
CA ALA A 78 -41.53 -11.61 -17.01
C ALA A 78 -41.43 -10.52 -15.93
N SER A 79 -42.57 -9.90 -15.64
CA SER A 79 -42.77 -8.78 -14.72
C SER A 79 -42.22 -9.04 -13.31
N VAL A 80 -41.41 -8.12 -12.80
CA VAL A 80 -41.00 -8.06 -11.38
C VAL A 80 -41.44 -6.71 -10.81
N SER A 81 -42.07 -6.76 -9.64
CA SER A 81 -42.51 -5.62 -8.83
C SER A 81 -41.33 -4.98 -8.10
N ASP A 82 -41.43 -3.67 -7.85
CA ASP A 82 -40.54 -2.90 -6.98
C ASP A 82 -40.48 -3.53 -5.58
N ASP A 83 -39.35 -4.17 -5.27
CA ASP A 83 -38.63 -4.24 -3.98
C ASP A 83 -37.60 -5.39 -4.02
N ASP A 84 -36.38 -5.11 -3.52
CA ASP A 84 -35.26 -6.02 -3.20
C ASP A 84 -34.24 -6.52 -4.27
N VAL A 85 -32.95 -6.26 -3.93
CA VAL A 85 -31.71 -7.05 -4.10
C VAL A 85 -31.26 -7.45 -5.52
N GLY A 86 -29.99 -7.15 -5.84
CA GLY A 86 -29.30 -7.50 -7.09
C GLY A 86 -29.57 -8.93 -7.58
N VAL A 87 -30.42 -9.04 -8.60
CA VAL A 87 -30.87 -10.31 -9.16
C VAL A 87 -29.81 -10.87 -10.11
N ALA A 88 -29.32 -12.09 -9.84
CA ALA A 88 -28.50 -12.87 -10.77
C ALA A 88 -29.26 -13.04 -12.11
N ILE A 89 -28.58 -12.79 -13.23
CA ILE A 89 -29.22 -12.75 -14.57
C ILE A 89 -29.20 -14.14 -15.25
N GLY A 90 -28.43 -15.10 -14.73
CA GLY A 90 -28.37 -16.48 -15.25
C GLY A 90 -27.88 -17.49 -14.20
N ASN A 91 -27.82 -18.76 -14.59
CA ASN A 91 -27.29 -19.86 -13.77
C ASN A 91 -25.99 -20.46 -14.37
N ALA A 92 -25.37 -21.44 -13.69
CA ALA A 92 -24.13 -22.06 -14.15
C ALA A 92 -24.20 -22.68 -15.55
N LYS A 93 -25.37 -23.15 -16.00
CA LYS A 93 -25.54 -23.66 -17.35
C LYS A 93 -25.56 -22.51 -18.37
N ASP A 94 -26.23 -21.42 -18.04
CA ASP A 94 -26.23 -20.22 -18.88
C ASP A 94 -24.81 -19.63 -19.00
N PHE A 95 -24.00 -19.74 -17.95
CA PHE A 95 -22.59 -19.36 -17.98
C PHE A 95 -21.78 -20.22 -18.97
N GLU A 96 -21.92 -21.54 -18.88
CA GLU A 96 -21.21 -22.51 -19.75
C GLU A 96 -21.59 -22.33 -21.22
N ASP A 97 -22.86 -22.05 -21.49
CA ASP A 97 -23.37 -21.92 -22.86
C ASP A 97 -23.03 -20.56 -23.51
N ASN A 98 -22.71 -19.51 -22.73
CA ASN A 98 -22.67 -18.13 -23.24
C ASN A 98 -21.38 -17.32 -22.94
N VAL A 99 -20.53 -17.75 -22.00
CA VAL A 99 -19.36 -16.93 -21.58
C VAL A 99 -18.07 -17.44 -22.19
N PHE A 100 -17.71 -18.70 -21.95
CA PHE A 100 -16.50 -19.30 -22.50
C PHE A 100 -16.77 -20.01 -23.82
N HIS A 101 -16.04 -19.63 -24.87
CA HIS A 101 -16.26 -20.14 -26.23
C HIS A 101 -15.00 -20.75 -26.86
N ARG A 102 -13.89 -20.79 -26.11
CA ARG A 102 -12.64 -21.44 -26.50
C ARG A 102 -12.32 -22.56 -25.54
N THR A 103 -11.93 -23.71 -26.08
CA THR A 103 -11.58 -24.89 -25.29
C THR A 103 -10.31 -25.54 -25.84
N SER A 104 -9.32 -25.76 -24.98
CA SER A 104 -8.13 -26.57 -25.25
C SER A 104 -8.16 -27.84 -24.39
N THR A 105 -7.44 -28.89 -24.77
CA THR A 105 -7.40 -30.15 -24.01
C THR A 105 -5.97 -30.62 -23.80
N ILE A 106 -5.63 -30.89 -22.55
CA ILE A 106 -4.36 -31.48 -22.11
C ILE A 106 -4.68 -32.89 -21.60
N ARG A 107 -3.96 -33.91 -22.07
CA ARG A 107 -4.24 -35.31 -21.75
C ARG A 107 -3.17 -35.93 -20.88
N ASN A 108 -3.60 -36.68 -19.87
CA ASN A 108 -2.76 -37.61 -19.14
C ASN A 108 -3.25 -39.04 -19.38
N ASP A 109 -2.60 -39.74 -20.32
CA ASP A 109 -2.99 -41.09 -20.72
C ASP A 109 -2.76 -42.14 -19.62
N GLU A 110 -1.78 -41.93 -18.73
CA GLU A 110 -1.47 -42.84 -17.63
C GLU A 110 -2.65 -42.93 -16.64
N LEU A 111 -3.21 -41.77 -16.28
CA LEU A 111 -4.32 -41.67 -15.34
C LEU A 111 -5.68 -41.59 -16.04
N LYS A 112 -5.73 -41.55 -17.37
CA LYS A 112 -6.96 -41.35 -18.15
C LYS A 112 -7.71 -40.08 -17.72
N ILE A 113 -6.98 -38.97 -17.55
CA ILE A 113 -7.55 -37.67 -17.20
C ILE A 113 -7.38 -36.72 -18.37
N ASP A 114 -8.49 -36.11 -18.81
CA ASP A 114 -8.51 -35.03 -19.78
C ASP A 114 -8.78 -33.71 -19.05
N LEU A 115 -7.81 -32.80 -19.05
CA LEU A 115 -7.99 -31.42 -18.57
C LEU A 115 -8.43 -30.54 -19.73
N ARG A 116 -9.69 -30.10 -19.70
CA ARG A 116 -10.29 -29.20 -20.69
C ARG A 116 -10.25 -27.78 -20.16
N VAL A 117 -9.50 -26.92 -20.83
CA VAL A 117 -9.29 -25.53 -20.42
C VAL A 117 -10.23 -24.64 -21.21
N HIS A 118 -11.14 -23.98 -20.52
CA HIS A 118 -12.15 -23.07 -21.07
C HIS A 118 -11.76 -21.62 -20.82
N THR A 119 -11.71 -20.82 -21.89
CA THR A 119 -11.28 -19.42 -21.85
C THR A 119 -12.14 -18.50 -22.71
N LEU A 120 -12.07 -17.20 -22.39
CA LEU A 120 -12.77 -16.13 -23.12
C LEU A 120 -12.04 -15.75 -24.40
N LYS A 121 -10.72 -15.89 -24.40
CA LYS A 121 -9.83 -15.56 -25.51
C LYS A 121 -8.89 -16.73 -25.76
N ASP A 122 -8.33 -16.81 -26.96
CA ASP A 122 -7.33 -17.82 -27.28
C ASP A 122 -6.10 -17.65 -26.37
N LEU A 123 -5.65 -18.74 -25.75
CA LEU A 123 -4.42 -18.74 -24.95
C LEU A 123 -3.20 -18.83 -25.86
N SER A 124 -2.11 -18.17 -25.47
CA SER A 124 -0.82 -18.37 -26.13
C SER A 124 -0.28 -19.78 -25.84
N ASP A 125 0.56 -20.30 -26.73
CA ASP A 125 1.23 -21.61 -26.54
C ASP A 125 2.01 -21.66 -25.23
N LYS A 126 2.70 -20.56 -24.87
CA LYS A 126 3.39 -20.42 -23.58
C LYS A 126 2.43 -20.63 -22.41
N ARG A 127 1.23 -20.04 -22.46
CA ARG A 127 0.27 -20.11 -21.35
C ARG A 127 -0.39 -21.49 -21.24
N LEU A 128 -0.65 -22.15 -22.37
CA LEU A 128 -1.09 -23.54 -22.37
C LEU A 128 -0.02 -24.47 -21.79
N HIS A 129 1.25 -24.23 -22.12
CA HIS A 129 2.37 -24.98 -21.56
C HIS A 129 2.50 -24.79 -20.05
N GLU A 130 2.34 -23.57 -19.53
CA GLU A 130 2.33 -23.32 -18.08
C GLU A 130 1.19 -24.06 -17.35
N ILE A 131 0.00 -24.17 -17.97
CA ILE A 131 -1.11 -24.97 -17.44
C ILE A 131 -0.74 -26.46 -17.43
N GLU A 132 -0.16 -26.94 -18.52
CA GLU A 132 0.29 -28.33 -18.66
C GLU A 132 1.37 -28.68 -17.63
N GLU A 133 2.37 -27.82 -17.43
CA GLU A 133 3.39 -27.98 -16.39
C GLU A 133 2.76 -27.98 -14.99
N GLY A 134 1.85 -27.03 -14.70
CA GLY A 134 1.14 -26.98 -13.42
C GLY A 134 0.32 -28.23 -13.14
N PHE A 135 -0.36 -28.76 -14.16
CA PHE A 135 -1.15 -29.99 -14.10
C PHE A 135 -0.27 -31.23 -13.87
N ASN A 136 0.81 -31.36 -14.64
CA ASN A 136 1.73 -32.50 -14.52
C ASN A 136 2.50 -32.47 -13.21
N ASP A 137 2.88 -31.29 -12.71
CA ASP A 137 3.53 -31.15 -11.40
C ASP A 137 2.57 -31.55 -10.27
N ALA A 138 1.32 -31.07 -10.29
CA ALA A 138 0.31 -31.46 -9.30
C ALA A 138 0.10 -32.99 -9.29
N ILE A 139 -0.03 -33.62 -10.46
CA ILE A 139 -0.14 -35.09 -10.59
C ILE A 139 1.10 -35.78 -10.01
N THR A 140 2.30 -35.31 -10.36
CA THR A 140 3.56 -35.93 -9.94
C THR A 140 3.71 -35.85 -8.42
N LYS A 141 3.48 -34.66 -7.84
CA LYS A 141 3.49 -34.46 -6.39
C LYS A 141 2.44 -35.33 -5.70
N PHE A 142 1.21 -35.37 -6.21
CA PHE A 142 0.14 -36.17 -5.61
C PHE A 142 0.47 -37.67 -5.65
N LYS A 143 0.92 -38.17 -6.80
CA LYS A 143 1.33 -39.56 -6.98
C LYS A 143 2.48 -39.95 -6.05
N ASN A 144 3.50 -39.10 -5.94
CA ASN A 144 4.69 -39.38 -5.14
C ASN A 144 4.40 -39.37 -3.63
N ASN A 145 3.52 -38.47 -3.16
CA ASN A 145 3.27 -38.30 -1.73
C ASN A 145 2.09 -39.14 -1.21
N PHE A 146 1.06 -39.37 -2.02
CA PHE A 146 -0.18 -40.01 -1.59
C PHE A 146 -0.55 -41.27 -2.36
N GLY A 147 0.15 -41.58 -3.45
CA GLY A 147 -0.23 -42.66 -4.36
C GLY A 147 -1.44 -42.27 -5.20
N LEU A 148 -1.31 -42.46 -6.52
CA LEU A 148 -2.35 -42.11 -7.48
C LEU A 148 -2.37 -43.16 -8.58
N GLU A 149 -3.53 -43.79 -8.79
CA GLU A 149 -3.74 -44.84 -9.77
C GLU A 149 -4.91 -44.51 -10.68
N ALA A 150 -4.87 -45.03 -11.91
CA ALA A 150 -5.95 -44.84 -12.87
C ALA A 150 -7.28 -45.47 -12.40
N ASN A 151 -8.38 -44.77 -12.65
CA ASN A 151 -9.73 -45.30 -12.53
C ASN A 151 -10.14 -46.07 -13.81
N VAL A 152 -11.28 -46.79 -13.72
CA VAL A 152 -11.72 -47.72 -14.79
C VAL A 152 -12.09 -46.98 -16.08
N GLY A 153 -12.57 -45.73 -16.00
CA GLY A 153 -12.98 -44.90 -17.14
C GLY A 153 -12.18 -43.59 -17.27
N GLU A 154 -12.33 -42.93 -18.41
CA GLU A 154 -11.82 -41.57 -18.63
C GLU A 154 -12.53 -40.60 -17.69
N THR A 155 -11.77 -39.65 -17.13
CA THR A 155 -12.30 -38.57 -16.29
C THR A 155 -11.96 -37.22 -16.90
N VAL A 156 -12.91 -36.30 -16.85
CA VAL A 156 -12.74 -34.95 -17.41
C VAL A 156 -12.67 -33.93 -16.28
N PHE A 157 -11.66 -33.07 -16.30
CA PHE A 157 -11.55 -31.87 -15.48
C PHE A 157 -11.79 -30.65 -16.38
N ASP A 158 -12.90 -29.94 -16.20
CA ASP A 158 -13.18 -28.67 -16.86
C ASP A 158 -12.60 -27.53 -16.03
N LEU A 159 -11.52 -26.93 -16.53
CA LEU A 159 -10.84 -25.76 -15.97
C LEU A 159 -11.37 -24.49 -16.63
N TYR A 160 -12.15 -23.73 -15.89
CA TYR A 160 -12.65 -22.40 -16.25
C TYR A 160 -11.65 -21.34 -15.77
N LEU A 161 -10.88 -20.81 -16.72
CA LEU A 161 -9.82 -19.84 -16.43
C LEU A 161 -10.30 -18.41 -16.73
N PHE A 162 -10.52 -17.65 -15.66
CA PHE A 162 -10.84 -16.22 -15.73
C PHE A 162 -9.57 -15.38 -15.84
N ASP A 163 -9.66 -14.23 -16.50
CA ASP A 163 -8.53 -13.32 -16.74
C ASP A 163 -7.99 -12.64 -15.48
N ASP A 164 -8.81 -12.51 -14.44
CA ASP A 164 -8.45 -11.97 -13.13
C ASP A 164 -9.52 -12.26 -12.05
N LYS A 165 -9.20 -11.89 -10.81
CA LYS A 165 -10.05 -12.07 -9.62
C LYS A 165 -11.36 -11.27 -9.71
N GLU A 166 -11.38 -10.16 -10.43
CA GLU A 166 -12.54 -9.29 -10.52
C GLU A 166 -13.55 -9.87 -11.50
N GLN A 167 -13.09 -10.36 -12.66
CA GLN A 167 -13.87 -11.13 -13.62
C GLN A 167 -14.44 -12.41 -12.98
N TYR A 168 -13.62 -13.12 -12.20
CA TYR A 168 -14.04 -14.27 -11.41
C TYR A 168 -15.18 -13.92 -10.46
N ASN A 169 -15.04 -12.85 -9.67
CA ASN A 169 -16.07 -12.42 -8.74
C ASN A 169 -17.33 -11.91 -9.45
N TYR A 170 -17.18 -11.17 -10.54
CA TYR A 170 -18.27 -10.62 -11.33
C TYR A 170 -19.14 -11.72 -11.93
N TYR A 171 -18.55 -12.65 -12.70
CA TYR A 171 -19.30 -13.77 -13.26
C TYR A 171 -19.79 -14.73 -12.20
N GLY A 172 -19.03 -14.90 -11.11
CA GLY A 172 -19.46 -15.65 -9.94
C GLY A 172 -20.79 -15.15 -9.36
N LYS A 173 -20.94 -13.81 -9.22
CA LYS A 173 -22.19 -13.18 -8.76
C LYS A 173 -23.26 -13.20 -9.86
N LEU A 174 -22.91 -12.79 -11.07
CA LEU A 174 -23.84 -12.61 -12.19
C LEU A 174 -24.59 -13.91 -12.57
N TYR A 175 -23.87 -15.04 -12.54
CA TYR A 175 -24.40 -16.36 -12.89
C TYR A 175 -24.62 -17.27 -11.68
N ASN A 176 -24.53 -16.73 -10.46
CA ASN A 176 -24.68 -17.45 -9.21
C ASN A 176 -23.88 -18.77 -9.16
N LEU A 177 -22.59 -18.69 -9.52
CA LEU A 177 -21.72 -19.87 -9.61
C LEU A 177 -21.28 -20.40 -8.23
N GLY A 178 -21.55 -19.65 -7.15
CA GLY A 178 -21.12 -20.02 -5.79
C GLY A 178 -19.62 -19.88 -5.55
N ILE A 179 -18.91 -19.11 -6.40
CA ILE A 179 -17.45 -18.95 -6.35
C ILE A 179 -17.01 -17.60 -5.77
N SER A 180 -17.93 -16.65 -5.56
CA SER A 180 -17.58 -15.29 -5.14
C SER A 180 -16.97 -15.26 -3.74
N GLY A 181 -15.80 -14.63 -3.59
CA GLY A 181 -15.10 -14.48 -2.32
C GLY A 181 -14.00 -15.53 -2.03
N SER A 182 -13.84 -16.56 -2.87
CA SER A 182 -12.69 -17.49 -2.79
C SER A 182 -11.57 -17.12 -3.78
N GLY A 183 -10.38 -17.68 -3.58
CA GLY A 183 -9.24 -17.53 -4.51
C GLY A 183 -9.24 -18.53 -5.67
N GLY A 184 -10.14 -19.50 -5.62
CA GLY A 184 -10.29 -20.64 -6.51
C GLY A 184 -11.47 -21.47 -6.00
N MET A 185 -12.06 -22.33 -6.83
CA MET A 185 -13.09 -23.26 -6.38
C MET A 185 -13.15 -24.51 -7.25
N THR A 186 -13.23 -25.66 -6.61
CA THR A 186 -13.42 -26.96 -7.26
C THR A 186 -14.75 -27.58 -6.86
N PHE A 187 -15.57 -27.89 -7.85
CA PHE A 187 -16.77 -28.71 -7.68
C PHE A 187 -16.47 -30.12 -8.18
N TYR A 188 -16.67 -31.09 -7.29
CA TYR A 188 -16.36 -32.48 -7.56
C TYR A 188 -17.23 -33.10 -8.64
N GLY A 189 -16.57 -33.74 -9.60
CA GLY A 189 -17.17 -34.58 -10.63
C GLY A 189 -17.08 -36.07 -10.32
N ASN A 190 -17.39 -36.88 -11.33
CA ASN A 190 -17.24 -38.33 -11.34
C ASN A 190 -16.98 -38.85 -12.76
N ALA A 191 -17.00 -40.16 -12.98
CA ALA A 191 -16.76 -40.78 -14.29
C ALA A 191 -17.76 -40.36 -15.40
N SER A 192 -18.90 -39.75 -15.06
CA SER A 192 -19.94 -39.32 -16.01
C SER A 192 -20.23 -37.81 -15.97
N VAL A 193 -19.69 -37.10 -14.97
CA VAL A 193 -19.90 -35.67 -14.77
C VAL A 193 -18.53 -35.02 -14.61
N PRO A 194 -18.14 -34.08 -15.48
CA PRO A 194 -16.85 -33.40 -15.34
C PRO A 194 -16.69 -32.71 -13.99
N TYR A 195 -15.45 -32.66 -13.52
CA TYR A 195 -15.07 -31.78 -12.41
C TYR A 195 -15.07 -30.36 -12.92
N LYS A 196 -15.53 -29.39 -12.12
CA LYS A 196 -15.51 -27.98 -12.52
C LYS A 196 -14.53 -27.24 -11.63
N ILE A 197 -13.48 -26.72 -12.23
CA ILE A 197 -12.41 -26.00 -11.56
C ILE A 197 -12.46 -24.56 -12.03
N TYR A 198 -12.68 -23.63 -11.12
CA TYR A 198 -12.74 -22.20 -11.42
C TYR A 198 -11.53 -21.52 -10.78
N VAL A 199 -10.67 -20.94 -11.60
CA VAL A 199 -9.47 -20.22 -11.15
C VAL A 199 -9.30 -18.94 -11.95
N HIS A 200 -8.53 -18.01 -11.43
CA HIS A 200 -8.20 -16.79 -12.15
C HIS A 200 -6.70 -16.64 -12.36
N GLN A 201 -6.31 -16.02 -13.46
CA GLN A 201 -4.92 -15.71 -13.73
C GLN A 201 -4.46 -14.39 -13.13
N HIS A 202 -3.22 -14.38 -12.61
CA HIS A 202 -2.52 -13.17 -12.21
C HIS A 202 -1.00 -13.44 -12.24
N GLY A 203 -0.32 -13.04 -13.32
CA GLY A 203 1.06 -13.47 -13.62
C GLY A 203 1.12 -15.00 -13.82
N LYS A 204 1.21 -15.76 -12.72
CA LYS A 204 0.95 -17.20 -12.66
C LYS A 204 -0.56 -17.50 -12.67
N ILE A 205 -0.94 -18.77 -12.75
CA ILE A 205 -2.34 -19.17 -12.53
C ILE A 205 -2.47 -19.47 -11.05
N LEU A 206 -3.05 -18.51 -10.32
CA LEU A 206 -3.17 -18.59 -8.87
C LEU A 206 -4.09 -19.75 -8.50
N ASN A 207 -3.71 -20.49 -7.46
CA ASN A 207 -4.45 -21.63 -6.92
C ASN A 207 -4.68 -22.80 -7.90
N LEU A 208 -4.04 -22.82 -9.09
CA LEU A 208 -4.23 -23.93 -10.04
C LEU A 208 -3.89 -25.29 -9.43
N LYS A 209 -2.73 -25.40 -8.78
CA LYS A 209 -2.30 -26.66 -8.16
C LYS A 209 -3.16 -27.01 -6.95
N HIS A 210 -3.57 -26.01 -6.16
CA HIS A 210 -4.48 -26.18 -5.02
C HIS A 210 -5.82 -26.78 -5.46
N GLU A 211 -6.46 -26.16 -6.45
CA GLU A 211 -7.75 -26.63 -6.96
C GLU A 211 -7.65 -27.96 -7.72
N LEU A 212 -6.56 -28.19 -8.45
CA LEU A 212 -6.28 -29.50 -9.03
C LEU A 212 -6.10 -30.57 -7.95
N ALA A 213 -5.48 -30.25 -6.81
CA ALA A 213 -5.33 -31.20 -5.71
C ALA A 213 -6.69 -31.63 -5.13
N HIS A 214 -7.65 -30.70 -5.01
CA HIS A 214 -9.04 -31.04 -4.66
C HIS A 214 -9.66 -32.03 -5.65
N ALA A 215 -9.50 -31.79 -6.96
CA ALA A 215 -10.00 -32.70 -7.99
C ALA A 215 -9.31 -34.09 -7.93
N LEU A 216 -7.99 -34.09 -7.73
CA LEU A 216 -7.16 -35.30 -7.62
C LEU A 216 -7.48 -36.10 -6.35
N GLU A 217 -7.80 -35.45 -5.22
CA GLU A 217 -8.21 -36.11 -3.99
C GLU A 217 -9.48 -36.96 -4.21
N ASN A 218 -10.54 -36.34 -4.73
CA ASN A 218 -11.77 -37.07 -5.02
C ASN A 218 -11.58 -38.11 -6.14
N TYR A 219 -10.71 -37.85 -7.12
CA TYR A 219 -10.36 -38.85 -8.14
C TYR A 219 -9.67 -40.07 -7.53
N ALA A 220 -8.67 -39.87 -6.66
CA ALA A 220 -7.96 -40.95 -5.98
C ALA A 220 -8.87 -41.76 -5.04
N ALA A 221 -9.84 -41.08 -4.42
CA ALA A 221 -10.92 -41.69 -3.64
C ALA A 221 -11.97 -42.44 -4.48
N GLY A 222 -11.78 -42.57 -5.80
CA GLY A 222 -12.71 -43.27 -6.70
C GLY A 222 -14.05 -42.55 -6.90
N HIS A 223 -14.05 -41.21 -6.87
CA HIS A 223 -15.21 -40.33 -6.98
C HIS A 223 -16.22 -40.45 -5.82
N LYS A 224 -15.76 -40.89 -4.65
CA LYS A 224 -16.60 -41.17 -3.48
C LYS A 224 -16.41 -40.18 -2.33
N LEU A 225 -15.60 -39.14 -2.47
CA LEU A 225 -15.36 -38.18 -1.39
C LEU A 225 -16.63 -37.33 -1.15
N TYR A 226 -17.20 -36.79 -2.23
CA TYR A 226 -18.42 -35.97 -2.17
C TYR A 226 -19.61 -36.76 -1.60
N GLY A 227 -20.23 -36.24 -0.53
CA GLY A 227 -21.40 -36.88 0.10
C GLY A 227 -21.09 -38.09 0.98
N SER A 228 -19.82 -38.46 1.17
CA SER A 228 -19.41 -39.55 2.08
C SER A 228 -19.60 -39.23 3.57
N GLY A 229 -19.75 -37.94 3.89
CA GLY A 229 -19.71 -37.41 5.25
C GLY A 229 -18.33 -37.45 5.90
N VAL A 230 -17.27 -37.87 5.18
CA VAL A 230 -15.85 -37.86 5.59
C VAL A 230 -15.13 -36.58 5.14
N ASP A 231 -15.78 -35.80 4.28
CA ASP A 231 -15.30 -34.50 3.79
C ASP A 231 -15.03 -33.56 4.96
N SER A 232 -13.74 -33.36 5.27
CA SER A 232 -13.31 -32.43 6.30
C SER A 232 -12.53 -31.31 5.65
N ARG A 233 -13.15 -30.13 5.64
CA ARG A 233 -12.61 -28.92 5.02
C ARG A 233 -11.17 -28.65 5.44
N ILE A 234 -10.84 -28.81 6.72
CA ILE A 234 -9.49 -28.54 7.22
C ILE A 234 -8.44 -29.51 6.66
N PHE A 235 -8.77 -30.80 6.51
CA PHE A 235 -7.85 -31.79 5.96
C PHE A 235 -7.68 -31.64 4.45
N THR A 236 -8.80 -31.47 3.73
CA THR A 236 -8.85 -31.31 2.28
C THR A 236 -8.12 -30.04 1.83
N GLU A 237 -8.36 -28.89 2.48
CA GLU A 237 -7.58 -27.67 2.21
C GLU A 237 -6.09 -27.83 2.56
N GLY A 238 -5.79 -28.52 3.66
CA GLY A 238 -4.41 -28.80 4.05
C GLY A 238 -3.65 -29.70 3.06
N LEU A 239 -4.34 -30.65 2.44
CA LEU A 239 -3.79 -31.53 1.41
C LEU A 239 -3.54 -30.74 0.13
N ALA A 240 -4.48 -29.86 -0.24
CA ALA A 240 -4.34 -28.99 -1.40
C ALA A 240 -3.17 -28.01 -1.26
N ASP A 241 -3.01 -27.38 -0.08
CA ASP A 241 -1.87 -26.51 0.19
C ASP A 241 -0.53 -27.27 0.14
N TYR A 242 -0.50 -28.53 0.62
CA TYR A 242 0.68 -29.38 0.56
C TYR A 242 1.13 -29.70 -0.87
N ILE A 243 0.18 -29.87 -1.80
CA ILE A 243 0.49 -30.10 -3.22
C ILE A 243 0.88 -28.80 -3.92
N GLN A 244 0.26 -27.68 -3.55
CA GLN A 244 0.58 -26.36 -4.12
C GLN A 244 1.99 -25.90 -3.76
N GLU A 245 2.38 -26.02 -2.49
CA GLU A 245 3.66 -25.51 -1.99
C GLU A 245 4.85 -26.38 -2.47
N ASP A 246 6.03 -25.74 -2.57
CA ASP A 246 7.29 -26.46 -2.70
C ASP A 246 7.81 -26.85 -1.30
N ASN A 247 8.94 -27.58 -1.22
CA ASN A 247 9.56 -28.00 0.05
C ASN A 247 9.91 -26.85 1.03
N SER A 248 9.56 -25.60 0.71
CA SER A 248 9.71 -24.36 1.49
C SER A 248 8.67 -24.15 2.61
N PHE A 249 7.70 -25.05 2.77
CA PHE A 249 6.49 -24.83 3.58
C PHE A 249 6.69 -24.53 5.08
N ILE A 250 7.81 -24.92 5.71
CA ILE A 250 7.96 -24.82 7.18
C ILE A 250 7.74 -23.38 7.73
N MET A 251 7.84 -22.36 6.88
CA MET A 251 7.86 -20.95 7.30
C MET A 251 6.55 -20.20 7.06
N ARG A 252 5.74 -20.60 6.07
CA ARG A 252 4.51 -19.86 5.70
C ARG A 252 3.29 -20.31 6.49
N GLY A 253 3.15 -21.62 6.74
CA GLY A 253 1.95 -22.17 7.39
C GLY A 253 1.96 -22.19 8.91
N LEU A 254 3.12 -22.08 9.56
CA LEU A 254 3.23 -22.10 11.03
C LEU A 254 3.49 -20.72 11.65
N LYS A 255 3.15 -19.63 10.94
CA LYS A 255 3.29 -18.24 11.42
C LYS A 255 2.73 -18.06 12.85
N ASP A 256 1.67 -18.79 13.17
CA ASP A 256 0.96 -18.75 14.45
C ASP A 256 1.01 -20.09 15.20
N ARG A 257 2.22 -20.62 15.47
CA ARG A 257 2.43 -21.83 16.29
C ARG A 257 1.61 -21.87 17.57
N GLU A 258 1.58 -20.76 18.30
CA GLU A 258 0.93 -20.69 19.62
C GLU A 258 -0.59 -20.72 19.48
N ILE A 259 -1.14 -19.96 18.53
CA ILE A 259 -2.57 -20.00 18.19
C ILE A 259 -2.96 -21.38 17.66
N THR A 260 -2.14 -21.97 16.78
CA THR A 260 -2.34 -23.35 16.29
C THR A 260 -2.32 -24.36 17.44
N SER A 261 -1.36 -24.25 18.36
CA SER A 261 -1.28 -25.12 19.53
C SER A 261 -2.46 -24.94 20.47
N ASP A 262 -2.99 -23.72 20.62
CA ASP A 262 -4.12 -23.43 21.50
C ASP A 262 -5.45 -23.90 20.90
N ILE A 263 -5.65 -23.74 19.59
CA ILE A 263 -6.76 -24.37 18.85
C ILE A 263 -6.74 -25.89 19.05
N LEU A 264 -5.56 -26.52 18.95
CA LEU A 264 -5.43 -27.96 19.15
C LEU A 264 -5.75 -28.40 20.58
N LYS A 265 -5.52 -27.55 21.59
CA LYS A 265 -5.91 -27.84 22.98
C LYS A 265 -7.40 -27.65 23.21
N ASP A 266 -8.01 -26.63 22.61
CA ASP A 266 -9.41 -26.26 22.83
C ASP A 266 -10.39 -27.12 22.00
N SER A 267 -9.93 -27.68 20.88
CA SER A 267 -10.76 -28.42 19.92
C SER A 267 -11.21 -29.82 20.36
N SER A 268 -10.93 -30.26 21.59
CA SER A 268 -11.31 -31.58 22.14
C SER A 268 -10.94 -32.79 21.24
N GLY A 269 -10.13 -32.58 20.20
CA GLY A 269 -9.68 -33.60 19.26
C GLY A 269 -10.50 -33.81 17.98
N SER A 270 -11.62 -33.12 17.76
CA SER A 270 -12.43 -33.27 16.54
C SER A 270 -11.98 -32.31 15.43
N LEU A 271 -11.76 -32.81 14.21
CA LEU A 271 -11.41 -32.00 13.02
C LEU A 271 -12.45 -30.90 12.73
N ASP A 272 -13.73 -31.22 12.88
CA ASP A 272 -14.82 -30.28 12.61
C ASP A 272 -14.87 -29.17 13.66
N HIS A 273 -14.58 -29.50 14.92
CA HIS A 273 -14.49 -28.51 16.00
C HIS A 273 -13.24 -27.64 15.81
N ALA A 274 -12.07 -28.23 15.53
CA ALA A 274 -10.84 -27.49 15.23
C ALA A 274 -11.01 -26.56 14.01
N SER A 275 -11.70 -27.01 12.97
CA SER A 275 -12.05 -26.19 11.81
C SER A 275 -12.97 -25.04 12.20
N SER A 276 -13.99 -25.28 13.02
CA SER A 276 -14.92 -24.23 13.46
C SER A 276 -14.25 -23.18 14.35
N VAL A 277 -13.40 -23.59 15.29
CA VAL A 277 -12.64 -22.68 16.16
C VAL A 277 -11.65 -21.88 15.32
N ALA A 278 -10.88 -22.54 14.45
CA ALA A 278 -9.93 -21.87 13.56
C ALA A 278 -10.62 -20.87 12.63
N VAL A 279 -11.76 -21.23 12.02
CA VAL A 279 -12.51 -20.33 11.13
C VAL A 279 -13.11 -19.14 11.88
N ASN A 280 -13.60 -19.34 13.10
CA ASN A 280 -14.10 -18.26 13.95
C ASN A 280 -13.00 -17.25 14.33
N GLU A 281 -11.76 -17.73 14.54
CA GLU A 281 -10.62 -16.86 14.80
C GLU A 281 -10.08 -16.20 13.53
N ASN A 282 -9.79 -16.99 12.49
CA ASN A 282 -9.25 -16.55 11.22
C ASN A 282 -9.36 -17.68 10.17
N GLN A 283 -10.09 -17.45 9.08
CA GLN A 283 -10.24 -18.45 8.01
C GLN A 283 -8.89 -18.96 7.46
N VAL A 284 -7.83 -18.15 7.40
CA VAL A 284 -6.48 -18.58 6.95
C VAL A 284 -5.85 -19.58 7.91
N LEU A 285 -6.20 -19.51 9.20
CA LEU A 285 -5.65 -20.39 10.23
C LEU A 285 -6.12 -21.83 10.06
N SER A 286 -7.32 -22.07 9.53
CA SER A 286 -7.77 -23.45 9.24
C SER A 286 -6.90 -24.11 8.16
N TYR A 287 -6.52 -23.37 7.12
CA TYR A 287 -5.64 -23.86 6.05
C TYR A 287 -4.27 -24.24 6.63
N ASN A 288 -3.71 -23.35 7.45
CA ASN A 288 -2.44 -23.54 8.15
C ASN A 288 -2.42 -24.79 9.05
N VAL A 289 -3.45 -24.99 9.88
CA VAL A 289 -3.57 -26.17 10.75
C VAL A 289 -3.72 -27.44 9.91
N GLY A 290 -4.54 -27.39 8.85
CA GLY A 290 -4.72 -28.49 7.91
C GLY A 290 -3.42 -28.94 7.26
N HIS A 291 -2.68 -27.99 6.69
CA HIS A 291 -1.42 -28.27 6.03
C HIS A 291 -0.38 -28.79 7.04
N ALA A 292 -0.27 -28.19 8.22
CA ALA A 292 0.59 -28.70 9.29
C ALA A 292 0.28 -30.16 9.64
N PHE A 293 -1.00 -30.54 9.64
CA PHE A 293 -1.41 -31.91 9.91
C PHE A 293 -1.06 -32.88 8.77
N VAL A 294 -1.28 -32.50 7.52
CA VAL A 294 -0.87 -33.31 6.35
C VAL A 294 0.65 -33.55 6.34
N MET A 295 1.43 -32.51 6.61
CA MET A 295 2.88 -32.61 6.79
C MET A 295 3.27 -33.57 7.90
N PHE A 296 2.66 -33.44 9.07
CA PHE A 296 2.91 -34.30 10.21
C PHE A 296 2.65 -35.77 9.87
N LEU A 297 1.53 -36.07 9.20
CA LEU A 297 1.22 -37.42 8.76
C LEU A 297 2.27 -37.92 7.75
N GLN A 298 2.71 -37.10 6.81
CA GLN A 298 3.76 -37.49 5.87
C GLN A 298 5.12 -37.76 6.56
N GLU A 299 5.50 -36.96 7.57
CA GLU A 299 6.79 -37.09 8.26
C GLU A 299 6.80 -38.23 9.28
N LYS A 300 5.73 -38.40 10.06
CA LYS A 300 5.67 -39.34 11.18
C LYS A 300 4.94 -40.64 10.85
N TYR A 301 4.03 -40.61 9.89
CA TYR A 301 3.14 -41.72 9.53
C TYR A 301 3.05 -41.91 8.01
N PRO A 302 4.19 -42.10 7.31
CA PRO A 302 4.21 -42.18 5.85
C PRO A 302 3.27 -43.28 5.34
N GLY A 303 2.50 -42.95 4.30
CA GLY A 303 1.52 -43.86 3.67
C GLY A 303 0.10 -43.81 4.27
N VAL A 304 -0.11 -43.15 5.41
CA VAL A 304 -1.45 -43.07 6.04
C VAL A 304 -2.45 -42.29 5.17
N ILE A 305 -2.01 -41.26 4.44
CA ILE A 305 -2.90 -40.53 3.52
C ILE A 305 -3.31 -41.43 2.34
N SER A 306 -2.42 -42.29 1.85
CA SER A 306 -2.76 -43.33 0.86
C SER A 306 -3.81 -44.30 1.40
N GLU A 307 -3.69 -44.72 2.67
CA GLU A 307 -4.72 -45.56 3.32
C GLU A 307 -6.07 -44.86 3.40
N TYR A 308 -6.10 -43.55 3.68
CA TYR A 308 -7.32 -42.75 3.70
C TYR A 308 -8.01 -42.74 2.33
N LEU A 309 -7.26 -42.45 1.26
CA LEU A 309 -7.78 -42.44 -0.11
C LEU A 309 -8.27 -43.83 -0.54
N HIS A 310 -7.53 -44.89 -0.17
CA HIS A 310 -7.94 -46.27 -0.44
C HIS A 310 -9.21 -46.66 0.31
N ALA A 311 -9.32 -46.33 1.60
CA ALA A 311 -10.52 -46.59 2.40
C ALA A 311 -11.75 -45.91 1.80
N LEU A 312 -11.62 -44.66 1.31
CA LEU A 312 -12.69 -43.97 0.58
C LEU A 312 -13.05 -44.69 -0.72
N LYS A 313 -12.05 -45.11 -1.52
CA LYS A 313 -12.25 -45.87 -2.76
C LYS A 313 -13.02 -47.17 -2.53
N GLU A 314 -12.79 -47.84 -1.40
CA GLU A 314 -13.52 -49.05 -0.98
C GLU A 314 -14.91 -48.75 -0.39
N GLY A 315 -15.24 -47.48 -0.11
CA GLY A 315 -16.48 -47.08 0.56
C GLY A 315 -16.45 -47.27 2.09
N ASN A 316 -15.28 -47.45 2.67
CA ASN A 316 -15.08 -47.59 4.12
C ASN A 316 -14.92 -46.21 4.78
N THR A 317 -16.04 -45.49 4.88
CA THR A 317 -16.08 -44.11 5.40
C THR A 317 -15.72 -44.02 6.89
N VAL A 318 -15.99 -45.06 7.67
CA VAL A 318 -15.60 -45.12 9.10
C VAL A 318 -14.09 -45.14 9.23
N ARG A 319 -13.40 -46.03 8.51
CA ARG A 319 -11.94 -46.09 8.53
C ARG A 319 -11.31 -44.81 7.99
N ALA A 320 -11.86 -44.24 6.93
CA ALA A 320 -11.38 -42.97 6.39
C ALA A 320 -11.46 -41.84 7.42
N LYS A 321 -12.59 -41.71 8.15
CA LYS A 321 -12.73 -40.74 9.25
C LYS A 321 -11.72 -40.97 10.38
N GLU A 322 -11.55 -42.22 10.80
CA GLU A 322 -10.58 -42.57 11.84
C GLU A 322 -9.13 -42.24 11.45
N ILE A 323 -8.80 -42.28 10.16
CA ILE A 323 -7.45 -41.96 9.69
C ILE A 323 -7.16 -40.47 9.80
N ILE A 324 -8.08 -39.61 9.38
CA ILE A 324 -7.87 -38.16 9.35
C ILE A 324 -8.18 -37.48 10.69
N SER A 325 -8.60 -38.23 11.72
CA SER A 325 -8.92 -37.68 13.04
C SER A 325 -7.65 -37.27 13.81
N MET A 326 -7.51 -35.99 14.15
CA MET A 326 -6.33 -35.44 14.85
C MET A 326 -6.13 -36.03 16.26
N ASP A 327 -7.20 -36.36 16.98
CA ASP A 327 -7.17 -36.95 18.34
C ASP A 327 -6.43 -38.29 18.44
N LYS A 328 -6.37 -39.04 17.34
CA LYS A 328 -5.60 -40.28 17.22
C LYS A 328 -4.09 -40.04 17.36
N TYR A 329 -3.64 -38.81 17.13
CA TYR A 329 -2.23 -38.42 17.06
C TYR A 329 -1.86 -37.50 18.22
N ALA A 330 -1.73 -38.07 19.42
CA ALA A 330 -1.36 -37.33 20.63
C ALA A 330 -0.01 -36.61 20.54
N ASP A 331 0.85 -37.00 19.59
CA ASP A 331 2.14 -36.40 19.27
C ASP A 331 2.09 -35.28 18.22
N PHE A 332 0.91 -34.97 17.65
CA PHE A 332 0.76 -33.87 16.71
C PHE A 332 1.02 -32.50 17.35
N GLU A 333 0.40 -32.18 18.50
CA GLU A 333 0.64 -30.91 19.21
C GLU A 333 2.10 -30.75 19.66
N PRO A 334 2.75 -31.79 20.25
CA PRO A 334 4.20 -31.79 20.47
C PRO A 334 5.03 -31.58 19.18
N TRP A 335 4.62 -32.18 18.06
CA TRP A 335 5.30 -31.99 16.78
C TRP A 335 5.18 -30.56 16.27
N VAL A 336 3.98 -29.96 16.31
CA VAL A 336 3.77 -28.54 15.94
C VAL A 336 4.67 -27.63 16.78
N LYS A 337 4.78 -27.88 18.09
CA LYS A 337 5.69 -27.14 18.97
C LYS A 337 7.15 -27.30 18.60
N SER A 338 7.55 -28.47 18.10
CA SER A 338 8.93 -28.77 17.71
C SER A 338 9.37 -28.12 16.39
N LYS A 339 8.44 -27.61 15.57
CA LYS A 339 8.70 -26.97 14.28
C LYS A 339 8.84 -25.44 14.38
N ASP A 340 9.30 -24.94 15.53
CA ASP A 340 9.49 -23.50 15.74
C ASP A 340 10.66 -22.97 14.90
N ILE A 341 10.32 -22.15 13.91
CA ILE A 341 11.24 -21.31 13.13
C ILE A 341 12.27 -20.60 14.02
N CYS A 342 11.87 -20.08 15.20
CA CYS A 342 12.78 -19.35 16.07
C CYS A 342 13.98 -20.22 16.49
N LEU A 343 13.80 -21.52 16.74
CA LEU A 343 14.90 -22.44 17.07
C LEU A 343 15.90 -22.60 15.93
N TYR A 344 15.45 -22.49 14.69
CA TYR A 344 16.31 -22.56 13.52
C TYR A 344 17.04 -21.22 13.30
N LEU A 345 16.34 -20.10 13.52
CA LEU A 345 16.90 -18.76 13.41
C LEU A 345 17.90 -18.41 14.53
N GLU A 346 17.70 -18.96 15.73
CA GLU A 346 18.64 -18.84 16.86
C GLU A 346 20.05 -19.28 16.48
N ASN A 347 20.16 -20.31 15.64
CA ASN A 347 21.46 -20.83 15.19
C ASN A 347 22.09 -20.02 14.04
N MET A 348 21.39 -19.00 13.52
CA MET A 348 21.81 -18.20 12.35
C MET A 348 22.19 -16.76 12.68
N ASN A 349 22.10 -16.32 13.94
CA ASN A 349 22.25 -14.92 14.32
C ASN A 349 21.29 -13.98 13.56
N VAL A 350 20.07 -14.45 13.32
CA VAL A 350 18.98 -13.60 12.82
C VAL A 350 18.46 -12.74 13.96
N LEU A 351 18.11 -11.49 13.68
CA LEU A 351 17.55 -10.55 14.64
C LEU A 351 16.04 -10.45 14.45
N LYS A 352 15.32 -10.28 15.56
CA LYS A 352 13.86 -10.14 15.59
C LYS A 352 13.50 -8.69 15.92
N LEU A 353 12.63 -8.10 15.11
CA LEU A 353 12.07 -6.78 15.40
C LEU A 353 10.82 -6.95 16.27
N GLY A 354 10.63 -6.06 17.25
CA GLY A 354 9.59 -6.21 18.26
C GLY A 354 9.11 -4.89 18.87
N LEU A 355 8.09 -5.00 19.71
CA LEU A 355 7.47 -3.87 20.42
C LEU A 355 8.45 -3.28 21.45
N GLY A 356 8.76 -2.00 21.31
CA GLY A 356 9.47 -1.20 22.29
C GLY A 356 8.54 -0.42 23.22
N GLU A 357 8.93 0.81 23.54
CA GLU A 357 8.12 1.71 24.37
C GLU A 357 6.88 2.19 23.60
N LYS A 358 5.71 2.15 24.26
CA LYS A 358 4.46 2.67 23.70
C LYS A 358 4.58 4.18 23.47
N MET A 359 4.24 4.63 22.27
CA MET A 359 4.18 6.04 21.90
C MET A 359 2.81 6.63 22.22
N PHE A 360 1.74 6.06 21.64
CA PHE A 360 0.37 6.54 21.81
C PHE A 360 -0.66 5.49 21.37
N SER A 361 -1.92 5.73 21.74
CA SER A 361 -3.09 4.99 21.24
C SER A 361 -3.86 5.81 20.21
N ALA A 362 -4.37 5.16 19.15
CA ALA A 362 -5.17 5.81 18.11
C ALA A 362 -6.43 6.48 18.69
N GLU A 363 -7.07 5.86 19.69
CA GLU A 363 -8.27 6.38 20.36
C GLU A 363 -8.03 7.75 21.02
N ASN A 364 -6.80 7.99 21.50
CA ASN A 364 -6.41 9.23 22.15
C ASN A 364 -6.03 10.33 21.13
N ALA A 365 -5.98 10.00 19.84
CA ALA A 365 -5.49 10.89 18.79
C ALA A 365 -6.64 11.26 17.84
N SER A 366 -6.99 12.55 17.81
CA SER A 366 -8.23 13.00 17.16
C SER A 366 -8.25 12.95 15.62
N TYR A 367 -7.12 12.62 14.98
CA TYR A 367 -6.94 12.62 13.52
C TYR A 367 -7.01 11.22 12.86
N PHE A 368 -7.00 10.11 13.60
CA PHE A 368 -7.08 8.80 12.95
C PHE A 368 -8.50 8.52 12.41
N ASN A 369 -8.60 8.34 11.08
CA ASN A 369 -9.85 8.28 10.30
C ASN A 369 -10.82 7.16 10.69
N ASN A 370 -10.34 6.09 11.32
CA ASN A 370 -11.16 4.96 11.74
C ASN A 370 -11.38 4.97 13.26
N LYS A 371 -12.37 5.77 13.69
CA LYS A 371 -12.95 5.69 15.03
C LYS A 371 -13.70 4.35 15.15
N GLY A 372 -12.98 3.30 15.53
CA GLY A 372 -13.46 1.92 15.56
C GLY A 372 -12.37 0.87 15.42
N VAL A 373 -11.14 1.27 15.06
CA VAL A 373 -9.98 0.37 15.03
C VAL A 373 -9.11 0.64 16.24
N ASN A 374 -9.04 -0.30 17.17
CA ASN A 374 -8.30 -0.12 18.41
C ASN A 374 -6.82 -0.42 18.17
N LYS A 375 -5.99 0.61 18.05
CA LYS A 375 -4.56 0.49 17.71
C LYS A 375 -3.67 1.22 18.69
N GLU A 376 -2.52 0.63 18.94
CA GLU A 376 -1.43 1.21 19.71
C GLU A 376 -0.15 1.26 18.88
N TYR A 377 0.58 2.35 19.02
CA TYR A 377 1.82 2.60 18.28
C TYR A 377 3.00 2.55 19.24
N TYR A 378 4.07 1.89 18.82
CA TYR A 378 5.23 1.58 19.63
C TYR A 378 6.52 1.92 18.88
N HIS A 379 7.55 2.32 19.63
CA HIS A 379 8.92 2.26 19.16
C HIS A 379 9.27 0.84 18.72
N GLU A 380 10.24 0.73 17.84
CA GLU A 380 10.78 -0.57 17.45
C GLU A 380 12.04 -0.89 18.25
N ASN A 381 12.06 -2.11 18.79
CA ASN A 381 13.22 -2.69 19.43
C ASN A 381 13.74 -3.85 18.58
N ILE A 382 15.06 -4.00 18.57
CA ILE A 382 15.77 -5.05 17.84
C ILE A 382 16.33 -6.03 18.88
N TYR A 383 15.91 -7.28 18.78
CA TYR A 383 16.31 -8.35 19.69
C TYR A 383 17.15 -9.39 18.95
N ASP A 384 18.12 -10.00 19.63
CA ASP A 384 18.58 -11.32 19.19
C ASP A 384 17.49 -12.37 19.45
N MET A 385 17.65 -13.55 18.86
CA MET A 385 16.63 -14.60 19.04
C MET A 385 16.52 -15.13 20.49
N SER A 386 17.52 -14.87 21.36
CA SER A 386 17.43 -15.19 22.78
C SER A 386 16.56 -14.20 23.58
N GLY A 387 16.14 -13.09 22.94
CA GLY A 387 15.34 -12.02 23.54
C GLY A 387 16.17 -10.91 24.18
N LYS A 388 17.49 -10.87 23.97
CA LYS A 388 18.34 -9.76 24.43
C LYS A 388 18.16 -8.57 23.49
N LEU A 389 17.93 -7.38 24.06
CA LEU A 389 17.88 -6.13 23.31
C LEU A 389 19.27 -5.80 22.74
N VAL A 390 19.38 -5.70 21.44
CA VAL A 390 20.62 -5.43 20.69
C VAL A 390 20.55 -4.15 19.86
N GLY A 391 19.39 -3.50 19.78
CA GLY A 391 19.23 -2.24 19.05
C GLY A 391 17.80 -1.69 19.17
N GLU A 392 17.57 -0.55 18.55
CA GLU A 392 16.28 0.15 18.50
C GLU A 392 16.25 1.07 17.27
N MET A 393 15.09 1.23 16.63
CA MET A 393 14.87 2.23 15.57
C MET A 393 13.97 3.36 16.07
N SER A 394 14.33 4.59 15.68
CA SER A 394 13.49 5.75 15.93
C SER A 394 12.33 5.78 14.94
N PRO A 395 11.12 6.22 15.36
CA PRO A 395 10.02 6.54 14.47
C PRO A 395 10.19 7.93 13.81
N VAL A 396 11.22 8.69 14.17
CA VAL A 396 11.45 10.05 13.69
C VAL A 396 12.53 10.08 12.61
N VAL A 397 12.21 10.73 11.49
CA VAL A 397 13.13 11.00 10.38
C VAL A 397 13.48 12.47 10.30
N HIS A 398 14.69 12.74 9.85
CA HIS A 398 15.17 14.08 9.54
C HIS A 398 15.45 14.18 8.05
N TYR A 399 14.71 15.02 7.34
CA TYR A 399 14.93 15.24 5.91
C TYR A 399 14.68 16.70 5.57
N ALA A 400 15.18 17.14 4.42
CA ALA A 400 14.85 18.45 3.89
C ALA A 400 13.79 18.33 2.80
N GLN A 401 12.77 19.17 2.87
CA GLN A 401 11.89 19.43 1.74
C GLN A 401 12.29 20.74 1.07
N LYS A 402 12.83 20.66 -0.16
CA LYS A 402 13.55 21.78 -0.79
C LYS A 402 14.65 22.28 0.16
N ASN A 403 14.57 23.53 0.61
CA ASN A 403 15.53 24.13 1.53
C ASN A 403 15.04 24.17 3.00
N VAL A 404 13.91 23.52 3.32
CA VAL A 404 13.31 23.52 4.66
C VAL A 404 13.56 22.18 5.33
N ILE A 405 14.22 22.19 6.48
CA ILE A 405 14.43 20.98 7.28
C ILE A 405 13.13 20.60 7.98
N ARG A 406 12.78 19.32 7.92
CA ARG A 406 11.58 18.72 8.52
C ARG A 406 11.98 17.57 9.43
N VAL A 407 11.43 17.59 10.64
CA VAL A 407 11.50 16.49 11.60
C VAL A 407 10.13 15.87 11.65
N TRP A 408 10.00 14.60 11.26
CA TRP A 408 8.71 13.95 11.07
C TRP A 408 8.65 12.62 11.80
N ASN A 409 7.59 12.39 12.58
CA ASN A 409 7.29 11.07 13.14
C ASN A 409 6.48 10.26 12.11
N ILE A 410 7.07 9.23 11.50
CA ILE A 410 6.41 8.46 10.43
C ILE A 410 5.22 7.62 10.90
N ALA A 411 5.03 7.46 12.22
CA ALA A 411 3.87 6.77 12.79
C ALA A 411 2.62 7.67 12.89
N SER A 412 2.78 8.98 12.71
CA SER A 412 1.72 9.99 12.88
C SER A 412 1.88 11.14 11.86
N PRO A 413 0.96 12.12 11.83
CA PRO A 413 1.14 13.31 10.99
C PRO A 413 1.96 14.42 11.67
N ASP A 414 2.73 14.08 12.71
CA ASP A 414 3.42 15.09 13.52
C ASP A 414 4.76 15.48 12.93
N MET A 415 4.87 16.76 12.60
CA MET A 415 6.04 17.32 11.93
C MET A 415 6.41 18.67 12.52
N ILE A 416 7.71 18.91 12.66
CA ILE A 416 8.30 20.21 13.00
C ILE A 416 9.13 20.69 11.82
N GLU A 417 8.82 21.86 11.30
CA GLU A 417 9.67 22.55 10.33
C GLU A 417 10.70 23.41 11.06
N VAL A 418 11.97 23.27 10.71
CA VAL A 418 13.08 24.04 11.28
C VAL A 418 13.39 25.21 10.35
N ARG A 419 13.42 26.41 10.90
CA ARG A 419 13.69 27.61 10.12
C ARG A 419 15.12 27.63 9.57
N PRO A 420 15.35 28.22 8.37
CA PRO A 420 16.67 28.20 7.71
C PRO A 420 17.83 28.79 8.53
N GLU A 421 17.57 29.73 9.44
CA GLU A 421 18.58 30.30 10.33
C GLU A 421 19.07 29.36 11.45
N TYR A 422 18.31 28.29 11.76
CA TYR A 422 18.66 27.27 12.75
C TYR A 422 19.33 26.05 12.09
N ASN A 423 20.34 26.33 11.25
CA ASN A 423 21.02 25.34 10.43
C ASN A 423 22.27 24.73 11.08
N PHE A 424 22.38 24.73 12.41
CA PHE A 424 23.42 24.04 13.16
C PHE A 424 22.82 23.02 14.12
N LEU A 425 23.63 22.04 14.53
CA LEU A 425 23.32 21.10 15.61
C LEU A 425 24.27 21.34 16.78
N LYS A 426 23.70 21.42 17.98
CA LYS A 426 24.42 21.58 19.25
C LYS A 426 24.14 20.40 20.17
N LEU A 427 25.19 19.87 20.79
CA LEU A 427 25.07 18.79 21.77
C LEU A 427 24.50 19.35 23.08
N VAL A 428 23.45 18.72 23.59
CA VAL A 428 22.77 19.09 24.84
C VAL A 428 22.47 17.85 25.67
N THR A 429 22.20 18.06 26.96
CA THR A 429 21.68 17.01 27.84
C THR A 429 20.16 17.09 27.86
N THR A 430 19.50 16.01 27.45
CA THR A 430 18.05 15.84 27.57
C THR A 430 17.60 15.94 29.03
N PRO A 431 16.32 16.21 29.33
CA PRO A 431 15.80 16.17 30.70
C PRO A 431 15.97 14.79 31.38
N SER A 432 16.10 13.72 30.60
CA SER A 432 16.42 12.36 31.07
C SER A 432 17.92 12.11 31.36
N GLY A 433 18.78 13.10 31.16
CA GLY A 433 20.23 12.99 31.40
C GLY A 433 21.03 12.35 30.26
N LYS A 434 20.39 12.02 29.13
CA LYS A 434 21.05 11.48 27.92
C LYS A 434 21.57 12.62 27.04
N SER A 435 22.73 12.46 26.42
CA SER A 435 23.23 13.38 25.39
C SER A 435 22.41 13.25 24.09
N ALA A 436 22.08 14.37 23.47
CA ALA A 436 21.38 14.44 22.19
C ALA A 436 21.74 15.73 21.45
N TYR A 437 21.50 15.78 20.15
CA TYR A 437 21.60 17.02 19.38
C TYR A 437 20.27 17.78 19.36
N VAL A 438 20.33 19.10 19.21
CA VAL A 438 19.18 19.96 18.91
C VAL A 438 19.56 20.94 17.82
N TYR A 439 18.59 21.38 17.03
CA TYR A 439 18.80 22.47 16.08
C TYR A 439 19.07 23.79 16.81
N CYS A 440 20.08 24.53 16.36
CA CYS A 440 20.44 25.84 16.87
C CYS A 440 20.85 26.79 15.75
N ASP A 441 20.86 28.09 16.05
CA ASP A 441 21.47 29.07 15.16
C ASP A 441 23.01 29.05 15.27
N LYS A 442 23.66 29.86 14.44
CA LYS A 442 25.12 30.01 14.41
C LYS A 442 25.76 30.45 15.74
N ASP A 443 24.97 31.07 16.62
CA ASP A 443 25.40 31.61 17.91
C ASP A 443 25.12 30.60 19.04
N GLY A 444 24.53 29.44 18.71
CA GLY A 444 24.23 28.36 19.63
C GLY A 444 22.89 28.51 20.38
N ASN A 445 22.02 29.42 19.95
CA ASN A 445 20.67 29.56 20.51
C ASN A 445 19.77 28.45 19.95
N GLU A 446 19.10 27.72 20.83
CA GLU A 446 18.36 26.51 20.46
C GLU A 446 17.00 26.83 19.85
N TYR A 447 16.62 26.09 18.79
CA TYR A 447 15.36 26.29 18.07
C TYR A 447 14.14 26.04 18.95
N PHE A 448 14.23 25.11 19.91
CA PHE A 448 13.11 24.77 20.79
C PHE A 448 12.72 25.91 21.76
N ASN A 449 13.55 26.96 21.87
CA ASN A 449 13.22 28.16 22.64
C ASN A 449 12.48 29.23 21.82
N THR A 450 12.17 28.96 20.54
CA THR A 450 11.51 29.92 19.64
C THR A 450 9.99 29.83 19.68
N THR A 451 9.32 30.93 19.35
CA THR A 451 7.85 30.95 19.24
C THR A 451 7.33 29.99 18.16
N ASP A 452 8.06 29.77 17.07
CA ASP A 452 7.63 28.87 15.99
C ASP A 452 7.66 27.40 16.40
N TYR A 453 8.72 26.99 17.09
CA TYR A 453 8.76 25.67 17.70
C TYR A 453 7.63 25.52 18.70
N ILE A 454 7.44 26.48 19.61
CA ILE A 454 6.36 26.42 20.63
C ILE A 454 4.99 26.29 19.96
N ASN A 455 4.73 27.03 18.88
CA ASN A 455 3.48 26.93 18.13
C ASN A 455 3.30 25.54 17.52
N SER A 456 4.34 24.99 16.89
CA SER A 456 4.30 23.68 16.24
C SER A 456 4.11 22.55 17.27
N ALA A 457 4.91 22.57 18.34
CA ALA A 457 4.83 21.66 19.47
C ALA A 457 3.44 21.69 20.12
N PHE A 458 2.90 22.88 20.37
CA PHE A 458 1.58 23.02 20.97
C PHE A 458 0.47 22.44 20.08
N ASN A 459 0.52 22.69 18.76
CA ASN A 459 -0.45 22.14 17.82
C ASN A 459 -0.41 20.61 17.83
N ILE A 460 0.77 20.01 17.91
CA ILE A 460 0.94 18.56 18.08
C ILE A 460 0.25 18.11 19.37
N LEU A 461 0.56 18.72 20.52
CA LEU A 461 -0.06 18.35 21.80
C LEU A 461 -1.60 18.45 21.76
N ALA A 462 -2.14 19.52 21.17
CA ALA A 462 -3.58 19.74 21.05
C ALA A 462 -4.29 18.70 20.15
N ARG A 463 -3.56 17.96 19.30
CA ARG A 463 -4.13 16.85 18.52
C ARG A 463 -4.47 15.63 19.39
N TYR A 464 -3.73 15.44 20.48
CA TYR A 464 -3.85 14.29 21.38
C TYR A 464 -4.54 14.63 22.71
N ASP A 465 -4.62 15.91 23.10
CA ASP A 465 -5.37 16.34 24.27
C ASP A 465 -6.54 17.26 23.89
N VAL A 466 -7.74 16.71 23.95
CA VAL A 466 -9.00 17.43 23.68
C VAL A 466 -9.21 18.60 24.64
N LYS A 467 -8.84 18.48 25.92
CA LYS A 467 -9.01 19.56 26.90
C LYS A 467 -8.03 20.70 26.62
N LEU A 468 -6.81 20.36 26.24
CA LEU A 468 -5.81 21.33 25.81
C LEU A 468 -6.29 22.10 24.57
N ARG A 469 -6.86 21.39 23.59
CA ARG A 469 -7.47 22.00 22.40
C ARG A 469 -8.63 22.91 22.75
N GLU A 470 -9.59 22.46 23.56
CA GLU A 470 -10.73 23.28 24.00
C GLU A 470 -10.28 24.55 24.74
N SER A 471 -9.24 24.44 25.57
CA SER A 471 -8.65 25.58 26.28
C SER A 471 -7.96 26.55 25.33
N SER A 472 -7.28 26.03 24.29
CA SER A 472 -6.69 26.82 23.21
C SER A 472 -7.74 27.57 22.40
N ASP A 473 -8.79 26.87 21.96
CA ASP A 473 -9.86 27.43 21.13
C ASP A 473 -10.62 28.55 21.85
N ALA A 474 -10.71 28.48 23.19
CA ALA A 474 -11.31 29.54 24.00
C ALA A 474 -10.46 30.82 24.06
N LEU A 475 -9.15 30.74 23.78
CA LEU A 475 -8.20 31.84 23.79
C LEU A 475 -7.85 32.35 22.39
N ASP A 476 -8.07 31.55 21.35
CA ASP A 476 -7.73 31.89 19.97
C ASP A 476 -8.72 32.88 19.36
N ILE A 477 -8.25 34.10 19.09
CA ILE A 477 -9.01 35.17 18.45
C ILE A 477 -8.56 35.44 17.00
N ARG A 478 -7.70 34.59 16.41
CA ARG A 478 -7.21 34.77 15.04
C ARG A 478 -8.39 34.78 14.05
N GLY A 479 -8.50 35.85 13.27
CA GLY A 479 -9.62 36.05 12.34
C GLY A 479 -10.93 36.51 12.99
N HIS A 480 -10.99 36.61 14.33
CA HIS A 480 -12.15 37.02 15.13
C HIS A 480 -11.78 38.11 16.14
N TYR A 481 -11.01 39.11 15.72
CA TYR A 481 -10.52 40.17 16.60
C TYR A 481 -11.63 40.92 17.36
N SER A 482 -12.85 40.96 16.80
CA SER A 482 -14.04 41.50 17.46
C SER A 482 -14.43 40.77 18.77
N ASP A 483 -13.98 39.53 18.96
CA ASP A 483 -14.25 38.73 20.16
C ASP A 483 -13.20 38.93 21.27
N ALA A 484 -12.16 39.75 21.03
CA ALA A 484 -11.11 40.04 22.00
C ALA A 484 -11.66 40.51 23.35
N ASP A 485 -12.69 41.37 23.37
CA ASP A 485 -13.33 41.83 24.60
C ASP A 485 -13.99 40.69 25.39
N LYS A 486 -14.62 39.74 24.70
CA LYS A 486 -15.28 38.59 25.34
C LYS A 486 -14.24 37.64 25.93
N VAL A 487 -13.18 37.33 25.19
CA VAL A 487 -12.09 36.45 25.66
C VAL A 487 -11.35 37.11 26.81
N PHE A 488 -11.00 38.40 26.68
CA PHE A 488 -10.34 39.17 27.73
C PHE A 488 -11.12 39.13 29.05
N SER A 489 -12.45 39.28 29.01
CA SER A 489 -13.29 39.24 30.22
C SER A 489 -13.26 37.89 30.97
N LYS A 490 -12.87 36.81 30.28
CA LYS A 490 -12.77 35.45 30.82
C LYS A 490 -11.35 35.10 31.26
N LEU A 491 -10.35 35.94 30.95
CA LEU A 491 -8.97 35.71 31.39
C LEU A 491 -8.88 35.86 32.91
N PRO A 492 -8.20 34.94 33.61
CA PRO A 492 -7.89 35.10 35.02
C PRO A 492 -7.08 36.39 35.26
N ASN A 493 -7.54 37.24 36.18
CA ASN A 493 -6.91 38.52 36.53
C ASN A 493 -6.74 39.50 35.35
N SER A 494 -7.68 39.51 34.40
CA SER A 494 -7.67 40.38 33.22
C SER A 494 -7.42 41.86 33.53
N ASP A 495 -8.10 42.41 34.54
CA ASP A 495 -7.91 43.80 34.98
C ASP A 495 -6.47 44.07 35.46
N LEU A 496 -5.84 43.12 36.15
CA LEU A 496 -4.45 43.24 36.62
C LEU A 496 -3.45 43.15 35.46
N LEU A 497 -3.72 42.31 34.46
CA LEU A 497 -2.91 42.21 33.24
C LEU A 497 -2.94 43.54 32.46
N LEU A 498 -4.13 44.15 32.39
CA LEU A 498 -4.31 45.46 31.77
C LEU A 498 -3.57 46.55 32.54
N ASP A 499 -3.71 46.63 33.86
CA ASP A 499 -2.98 47.60 34.68
C ASP A 499 -1.45 47.47 34.50
N LYS A 500 -0.91 46.24 34.52
CA LYS A 500 0.51 45.98 34.27
C LYS A 500 0.97 46.39 32.87
N PHE A 501 0.16 46.10 31.85
CA PHE A 501 0.47 46.49 30.49
C PHE A 501 0.53 48.02 30.38
N LEU A 502 -0.47 48.71 30.91
CA LEU A 502 -0.54 50.17 30.91
C LEU A 502 0.63 50.82 31.65
N GLU A 503 1.06 50.25 32.77
CA GLU A 503 2.26 50.69 33.49
C GLU A 503 3.53 50.51 32.64
N LYS A 504 3.69 49.36 31.97
CA LYS A 504 4.84 49.05 31.09
C LYS A 504 4.96 50.02 29.90
N ILE A 505 3.83 50.49 29.36
CA ILE A 505 3.81 51.46 28.25
C ILE A 505 3.75 52.92 28.70
N GLY A 506 3.89 53.20 30.02
CA GLY A 506 4.05 54.55 30.57
C GLY A 506 2.77 55.34 30.82
N TYR A 507 1.61 54.68 30.86
CA TYR A 507 0.33 55.33 31.23
C TYR A 507 0.10 55.26 32.74
N GLY A 508 -0.25 56.40 33.35
CA GLY A 508 -0.39 56.53 34.81
C GLY A 508 -1.74 56.09 35.39
N SER A 509 -2.79 55.90 34.56
CA SER A 509 -4.05 55.29 35.00
C SER A 509 -4.97 54.87 33.85
N TYR A 510 -5.71 53.77 34.06
CA TYR A 510 -6.79 53.24 33.20
C TYR A 510 -7.84 54.30 32.76
N LYS A 511 -8.07 55.31 33.61
CA LYS A 511 -9.03 56.40 33.34
C LYS A 511 -8.60 57.36 32.22
N GLN A 512 -7.31 57.50 31.94
CA GLN A 512 -6.84 58.44 30.90
C GLN A 512 -7.06 57.91 29.48
N ILE A 513 -7.04 56.60 29.26
CA ILE A 513 -7.18 55.97 27.93
C ILE A 513 -8.66 55.81 27.53
N ILE A 514 -9.53 55.42 28.46
CA ILE A 514 -10.99 55.30 28.22
C ILE A 514 -11.60 56.63 27.78
N MET A 515 -11.08 57.75 28.28
CA MET A 515 -11.66 59.08 28.02
C MET A 515 -11.20 59.68 26.67
N SER A 516 -10.23 59.10 25.98
CA SER A 516 -9.64 59.65 24.75
C SER A 516 -9.83 58.81 23.49
N ASP A 517 -9.86 57.46 23.57
CA ASP A 517 -10.01 56.61 22.36
C ASP A 517 -10.45 55.14 22.68
N PRO A 518 -11.74 54.77 22.49
CA PRO A 518 -12.23 53.40 22.68
C PRO A 518 -11.61 52.34 21.75
N GLU A 519 -11.16 52.71 20.54
CA GLU A 519 -10.52 51.77 19.61
C GLU A 519 -9.12 51.36 20.10
N GLN A 520 -8.46 52.28 20.81
CA GLN A 520 -7.17 52.01 21.45
C GLN A 520 -7.29 50.98 22.58
N LEU A 521 -8.36 51.05 23.38
CA LEU A 521 -8.61 50.08 24.46
C LEU A 521 -8.90 48.68 23.91
N HIS A 522 -9.72 48.58 22.86
CA HIS A 522 -9.97 47.31 22.17
C HIS A 522 -8.65 46.71 21.66
N SER A 523 -7.82 47.50 20.98
CA SER A 523 -6.50 47.08 20.50
C SER A 523 -5.56 46.59 21.62
N ILE A 524 -5.57 47.24 22.78
CA ILE A 524 -4.79 46.82 23.96
C ILE A 524 -5.29 45.47 24.48
N LYS A 525 -6.61 45.26 24.58
CA LYS A 525 -7.17 43.97 25.01
C LYS A 525 -6.86 42.86 24.01
N THR A 526 -6.94 43.14 22.71
CA THR A 526 -6.50 42.21 21.65
C THR A 526 -5.05 41.79 21.85
N TYR A 527 -4.16 42.75 22.15
CA TYR A 527 -2.77 42.46 22.46
C TYR A 527 -2.61 41.57 23.70
N ILE A 528 -3.29 41.90 24.82
CA ILE A 528 -3.20 41.13 26.07
C ILE A 528 -3.72 39.70 25.87
N VAL A 529 -4.83 39.52 25.13
CA VAL A 529 -5.35 38.19 24.81
C VAL A 529 -4.34 37.40 23.98
N LYS A 530 -3.71 38.04 22.99
CA LYS A 530 -2.66 37.41 22.17
C LYS A 530 -1.45 36.99 23.02
N GLU A 531 -0.97 37.87 23.88
CA GLU A 531 0.16 37.60 24.80
C GLU A 531 -0.20 36.49 25.82
N ALA A 532 -1.43 36.49 26.34
CA ALA A 532 -1.92 35.43 27.23
C ALA A 532 -2.00 34.07 26.51
N PHE A 533 -2.44 34.06 25.25
CA PHE A 533 -2.50 32.86 24.44
C PHE A 533 -1.10 32.32 24.09
N GLU A 534 -0.14 33.19 23.77
CA GLU A 534 1.26 32.82 23.54
C GLU A 534 1.91 32.24 24.82
N ASN A 535 1.75 32.91 25.96
CA ASN A 535 2.26 32.43 27.25
C ASN A 535 1.62 31.10 27.69
N PHE A 536 0.32 30.92 27.41
CA PHE A 536 -0.37 29.66 27.67
C PHE A 536 0.27 28.52 26.87
N ARG A 537 0.43 28.69 25.55
CA ARG A 537 1.04 27.67 24.69
C ARG A 537 2.47 27.33 25.12
N GLU A 538 3.28 28.34 25.40
CA GLU A 538 4.64 28.15 25.89
C GLU A 538 4.68 27.40 27.23
N SER A 539 3.80 27.76 28.16
CA SER A 539 3.71 27.09 29.46
C SER A 539 3.31 25.63 29.32
N GLU A 540 2.35 25.29 28.47
CA GLU A 540 1.90 23.91 28.30
C GLU A 540 2.96 23.03 27.62
N VAL A 541 3.62 23.55 26.58
CA VAL A 541 4.75 22.84 25.93
C VAL A 541 5.87 22.57 26.93
N LYS A 542 6.26 23.57 27.74
CA LYS A 542 7.31 23.42 28.76
C LYS A 542 6.95 22.39 29.84
N LYS A 543 5.69 22.37 30.31
CA LYS A 543 5.21 21.36 31.27
C LYS A 543 5.30 19.94 30.72
N VAL A 544 4.99 19.75 29.44
CA VAL A 544 5.10 18.42 28.82
C VAL A 544 6.55 18.00 28.68
N LEU A 545 7.44 18.88 28.19
CA LEU A 545 8.88 18.58 28.08
C LEU A 545 9.53 18.28 29.45
N SER A 546 9.16 19.01 30.50
CA SER A 546 9.65 18.78 31.86
C SER A 546 9.07 17.50 32.51
N GLY A 547 8.03 16.91 31.91
CA GLY A 547 7.33 15.74 32.46
C GLY A 547 6.37 16.08 33.59
N GLU A 548 6.02 17.36 33.78
CA GLU A 548 5.00 17.79 34.73
C GLU A 548 3.58 17.41 34.28
N SER A 549 3.37 17.22 32.96
CA SER A 549 2.07 16.82 32.39
C SER A 549 2.23 15.90 31.18
N HIS A 550 1.19 15.10 30.89
CA HIS A 550 1.05 14.24 29.70
C HIS A 550 2.29 13.38 29.36
N PRO A 551 2.65 12.37 30.19
CA PRO A 551 3.87 11.58 30.01
C PRO A 551 3.95 10.85 28.66
N GLU A 552 2.82 10.42 28.08
CA GLU A 552 2.80 9.78 26.75
C GLU A 552 3.13 10.78 25.63
N LEU A 553 2.60 12.01 25.70
CA LEU A 553 2.87 13.06 24.70
C LEU A 553 4.28 13.63 24.81
N ARG A 554 4.87 13.54 26.02
CA ARG A 554 6.25 13.92 26.25
C ARG A 554 7.19 13.14 25.34
N ASN A 555 6.99 11.83 25.18
CA ASN A 555 7.88 11.02 24.35
C ASN A 555 7.84 11.47 22.88
N ILE A 556 6.64 11.65 22.32
CA ILE A 556 6.45 12.18 20.95
C ILE A 556 7.21 13.50 20.77
N LEU A 557 7.02 14.44 21.70
CA LEU A 557 7.65 15.75 21.60
C LEU A 557 9.17 15.69 21.82
N MET A 558 9.64 14.82 22.72
CA MET A 558 11.06 14.58 22.95
C MET A 558 11.74 14.07 21.68
N ASP A 559 11.15 13.07 21.00
CA ASP A 559 11.73 12.50 19.77
C ASP A 559 11.76 13.51 18.61
N LEU A 560 10.76 14.40 18.52
CA LEU A 560 10.74 15.48 17.54
C LEU A 560 11.69 16.65 17.85
N THR A 561 12.18 16.74 19.09
CA THR A 561 13.01 17.87 19.55
C THR A 561 14.48 17.50 19.63
N TYR A 562 14.77 16.30 20.14
CA TYR A 562 16.11 15.83 20.45
C TYR A 562 16.51 14.73 19.47
N ILE A 563 17.60 14.99 18.75
CA ILE A 563 18.16 14.06 17.77
C ILE A 563 19.06 13.06 18.51
N ASN A 564 18.73 11.78 18.40
CA ASN A 564 19.55 10.71 18.95
C ASN A 564 20.93 10.70 18.24
N LEU A 565 22.01 10.52 19.00
CA LEU A 565 23.36 10.47 18.42
C LEU A 565 23.52 9.30 17.44
N LYS A 566 22.77 8.20 17.61
CA LYS A 566 22.73 7.08 16.66
C LYS A 566 22.20 7.47 15.27
N SER A 567 21.37 8.52 15.20
CA SER A 567 20.84 9.06 13.93
C SER A 567 21.91 9.81 13.13
N VAL A 568 23.10 10.05 13.69
CA VAL A 568 24.23 10.65 12.98
C VAL A 568 25.03 9.55 12.29
N ILE A 569 24.99 9.52 10.97
CA ILE A 569 25.70 8.55 10.13
C ILE A 569 27.02 9.18 9.70
N GLY A 570 28.15 8.56 10.05
CA GLY A 570 29.47 9.03 9.63
C GLY A 570 29.76 8.79 8.15
N VAL A 571 30.51 9.70 7.51
CA VAL A 571 31.02 9.50 6.14
C VAL A 571 32.52 9.18 6.14
N ASN A 572 32.96 8.43 5.11
CA ASN A 572 34.30 7.85 4.93
C ASN A 572 35.45 8.61 5.65
N GLY A 573 36.01 8.00 6.70
CA GLY A 573 37.23 8.45 7.38
C GLY A 573 37.03 9.44 8.54
N ALA A 574 35.81 9.91 8.79
CA ALA A 574 35.50 10.72 9.97
C ALA A 574 35.34 9.84 11.22
N ASP A 575 35.98 10.23 12.32
CA ASP A 575 35.77 9.65 13.65
C ASP A 575 34.49 10.25 14.26
N ILE A 576 33.35 9.74 13.82
CA ILE A 576 32.04 10.29 14.20
C ILE A 576 31.81 10.18 15.71
N ASP A 577 32.31 9.11 16.35
CA ASP A 577 32.20 8.87 17.79
C ASP A 577 32.89 9.98 18.60
N SER A 578 34.08 10.41 18.17
CA SER A 578 34.82 11.52 18.78
C SER A 578 34.10 12.87 18.59
N ILE A 579 33.48 13.08 17.43
CA ILE A 579 32.72 14.29 17.11
C ILE A 579 31.45 14.39 17.96
N VAL A 580 30.63 13.32 18.00
CA VAL A 580 29.34 13.33 18.72
C VAL A 580 29.50 13.31 20.24
N SER A 581 30.68 12.97 20.73
CA SER A 581 31.03 13.02 22.16
C SER A 581 31.60 14.37 22.62
N ASN A 582 31.88 15.30 21.70
CA ASN A 582 32.51 16.59 22.03
C ASN A 582 31.47 17.73 22.12
N PRO A 583 31.21 18.28 23.32
CA PRO A 583 30.23 19.35 23.49
C PRO A 583 30.66 20.71 22.89
N ASP A 584 31.95 20.88 22.58
CA ASP A 584 32.48 22.12 22.02
C ASP A 584 32.33 22.20 20.49
N VAL A 585 31.84 21.13 19.85
CA VAL A 585 31.67 21.04 18.40
C VAL A 585 30.20 21.25 18.02
N MET A 586 29.94 22.30 17.25
CA MET A 586 28.65 22.48 16.56
C MET A 586 28.76 21.96 15.13
N LEU A 587 27.75 21.21 14.68
CA LEU A 587 27.71 20.67 13.33
C LEU A 587 26.86 21.58 12.45
N ARG A 588 27.44 22.10 11.37
CA ARG A 588 26.66 22.85 10.39
C ARG A 588 25.88 21.87 9.50
N THR A 589 24.59 22.11 9.32
CA THR A 589 23.75 21.35 8.40
C THR A 589 23.82 21.93 6.98
N ALA A 590 23.64 21.07 5.99
CA ALA A 590 23.49 21.46 4.59
C ALA A 590 22.54 20.49 3.88
N VAL A 591 21.75 21.03 2.95
CA VAL A 591 20.91 20.25 2.05
C VAL A 591 21.62 20.22 0.70
N LEU A 592 22.04 19.04 0.26
CA LEU A 592 22.82 18.86 -0.98
C LEU A 592 22.04 18.19 -2.10
N GLY A 593 20.90 17.56 -1.78
CA GLY A 593 20.11 16.87 -2.79
C GLY A 593 19.44 17.82 -3.78
N LYS A 594 19.11 17.30 -4.96
CA LYS A 594 18.67 18.11 -6.11
C LYS A 594 17.15 18.17 -6.28
N GLY A 595 16.42 17.18 -5.77
CA GLY A 595 14.96 17.12 -5.80
C GLY A 595 14.29 17.81 -4.61
N ASN A 596 12.96 17.64 -4.49
CA ASN A 596 12.21 18.24 -3.39
C ASN A 596 12.41 17.54 -2.04
N SER A 597 13.04 16.37 -1.95
CA SER A 597 13.27 15.64 -0.70
C SER A 597 14.71 15.17 -0.67
N SER A 598 15.45 15.51 0.39
CA SER A 598 16.88 15.28 0.46
C SER A 598 17.36 14.96 1.87
N GLY A 599 18.48 14.25 1.97
CA GLY A 599 19.19 14.04 3.22
C GLY A 599 19.78 15.34 3.76
N ILE A 600 20.15 15.31 5.05
CA ILE A 600 20.77 16.46 5.72
C ILE A 600 22.23 16.12 6.00
N SER A 601 23.13 16.78 5.28
CA SER A 601 24.57 16.64 5.46
C SER A 601 25.07 17.46 6.65
N LEU A 602 26.06 16.93 7.36
CA LEU A 602 26.66 17.51 8.55
C LEU A 602 28.14 17.83 8.32
N TYR A 603 28.53 19.02 8.75
CA TYR A 603 29.86 19.57 8.53
C TYR A 603 30.50 20.03 9.85
N VAL A 604 31.79 19.77 9.98
CA VAL A 604 32.68 20.50 10.88
C VAL A 604 33.52 21.39 9.98
N ASP A 605 33.43 22.71 10.18
CA ASP A 605 33.96 23.70 9.26
C ASP A 605 33.48 23.46 7.81
N ASP A 606 34.39 23.22 6.87
CA ASP A 606 34.12 22.95 5.46
C ASP A 606 34.18 21.45 5.10
N GLN A 607 34.44 20.57 6.08
CA GLN A 607 34.53 19.13 5.85
C GLN A 607 33.20 18.45 6.20
N LYS A 608 32.63 17.70 5.25
CA LYS A 608 31.48 16.82 5.52
C LYS A 608 31.94 15.68 6.42
N VAL A 609 31.35 15.57 7.59
CA VAL A 609 31.70 14.56 8.61
C VAL A 609 30.64 13.48 8.77
N GLY A 610 29.40 13.79 8.42
CA GLY A 610 28.31 12.83 8.49
C GLY A 610 27.02 13.36 7.89
N GLU A 611 25.93 12.69 8.22
CA GLU A 611 24.56 13.01 7.81
C GLU A 611 23.57 12.61 8.89
N LEU A 612 22.36 13.18 8.86
CA LEU A 612 21.25 12.67 9.66
C LEU A 612 20.54 11.54 8.91
N SER A 613 20.17 10.49 9.65
CA SER A 613 19.42 9.37 9.11
C SER A 613 18.05 9.83 8.60
N THR A 614 17.72 9.37 7.41
CA THR A 614 16.41 9.54 6.77
C THR A 614 15.51 8.31 6.96
N GLU A 615 15.99 7.28 7.66
CA GLU A 615 15.25 6.04 7.91
C GLU A 615 14.53 6.07 9.26
N ALA A 616 13.37 5.41 9.33
CA ALA A 616 12.66 5.20 10.57
C ALA A 616 11.86 3.90 10.55
N GLY A 617 11.59 3.40 11.76
CA GLY A 617 10.80 2.20 12.00
C GLY A 617 9.84 2.36 13.17
N TYR A 618 8.68 1.72 13.10
CA TYR A 618 7.73 1.65 14.21
C TYR A 618 6.88 0.38 14.17
N CYS A 619 6.27 0.05 15.30
CA CYS A 619 5.32 -1.06 15.38
C CYS A 619 3.90 -0.56 15.66
N VAL A 620 2.91 -1.20 15.02
CA VAL A 620 1.48 -0.98 15.27
C VAL A 620 0.86 -2.26 15.80
N LYS A 621 0.34 -2.22 17.00
CA LYS A 621 -0.46 -3.31 17.57
C LYS A 621 -1.94 -3.04 17.33
N ASN A 622 -2.62 -3.94 16.65
CA ASN A 622 -4.07 -3.96 16.57
C ASN A 622 -4.61 -4.71 17.80
N LEU A 623 -5.31 -4.01 18.68
CA LEU A 623 -5.83 -4.55 19.94
C LEU A 623 -7.02 -5.48 19.75
N ASP A 624 -7.78 -5.32 18.67
CA ASP A 624 -8.94 -6.18 18.36
C ASP A 624 -8.49 -7.59 17.92
N THR A 625 -7.38 -7.65 17.18
CA THR A 625 -6.84 -8.92 16.61
C THR A 625 -5.60 -9.44 17.33
N GLY A 626 -4.97 -8.64 18.19
CA GLY A 626 -3.67 -8.92 18.80
C GLY A 626 -2.46 -8.78 17.86
N LYS A 627 -2.68 -8.62 16.55
CA LYS A 627 -1.63 -8.58 15.52
C LYS A 627 -0.72 -7.38 15.65
N VAL A 628 0.56 -7.59 15.33
CA VAL A 628 1.58 -6.53 15.33
C VAL A 628 2.08 -6.31 13.92
N TYR A 629 2.14 -5.07 13.46
CA TYR A 629 2.68 -4.71 12.16
C TYR A 629 3.95 -3.88 12.37
N PHE A 630 5.07 -4.34 11.84
CA PHE A 630 6.29 -3.54 11.76
C PHE A 630 6.29 -2.76 10.45
N MET A 631 6.56 -1.47 10.55
CA MET A 631 6.64 -0.53 9.44
C MET A 631 8.04 0.05 9.38
N PHE A 632 8.65 0.03 8.20
CA PHE A 632 9.95 0.64 7.95
C PHE A 632 9.89 1.54 6.71
N ARG A 633 10.53 2.70 6.78
CA ARG A 633 10.57 3.66 5.68
C ARG A 633 11.86 4.46 5.68
N ASN A 634 12.43 4.64 4.49
CA ASN A 634 13.34 5.75 4.21
C ASN A 634 12.56 6.94 3.64
N ALA A 635 12.62 8.10 4.31
CA ALA A 635 11.85 9.30 3.98
C ALA A 635 12.18 9.89 2.60
N VAL A 636 13.41 9.68 2.11
CA VAL A 636 13.83 10.17 0.78
C VAL A 636 13.61 9.13 -0.32
N GLY A 637 13.33 7.87 0.05
CA GLY A 637 13.01 6.77 -0.86
C GLY A 637 11.52 6.69 -1.21
N MET A 638 11.19 5.91 -2.24
CA MET A 638 9.81 5.76 -2.72
C MET A 638 9.05 4.60 -2.08
N ILE A 639 9.77 3.62 -1.54
CA ILE A 639 9.20 2.34 -1.08
C ILE A 639 9.30 2.25 0.44
N ALA A 640 8.22 1.79 1.07
CA ALA A 640 8.18 1.44 2.48
C ALA A 640 7.85 -0.06 2.60
N SER A 641 8.39 -0.70 3.63
CA SER A 641 8.14 -2.11 3.92
C SER A 641 7.22 -2.26 5.13
N SER A 642 6.33 -3.26 5.05
CA SER A 642 5.39 -3.63 6.11
C SER A 642 5.49 -5.12 6.36
N TYR A 643 5.62 -5.52 7.62
CA TYR A 643 5.69 -6.93 8.01
C TYR A 643 4.65 -7.21 9.09
N GLU A 644 3.82 -8.22 8.85
CA GLU A 644 2.79 -8.66 9.80
C GLU A 644 3.38 -9.74 10.73
N ASP A 645 3.16 -9.53 12.03
CA ASP A 645 3.54 -10.31 13.22
C ASP A 645 5.03 -10.55 13.45
N ARG A 646 5.84 -10.65 12.38
CA ARG A 646 7.29 -10.86 12.47
C ARG A 646 8.02 -10.16 11.34
N ALA A 647 9.01 -9.37 11.70
CA ALA A 647 10.08 -8.92 10.82
C ALA A 647 11.42 -9.41 11.35
N TYR A 648 12.29 -9.81 10.44
CA TYR A 648 13.61 -10.31 10.77
C TYR A 648 14.67 -9.48 10.04
N MET A 649 15.82 -9.35 10.68
CA MET A 649 16.96 -8.60 10.16
C MET A 649 18.23 -9.42 10.35
N VAL A 650 19.23 -9.26 9.47
CA VAL A 650 20.53 -9.93 9.57
C VAL A 650 21.66 -8.92 9.48
N VAL A 651 22.78 -9.22 10.12
CA VAL A 651 24.01 -8.43 10.00
C VAL A 651 24.98 -9.14 9.07
N LEU A 652 25.49 -8.42 8.08
CA LEU A 652 26.37 -8.93 7.03
C LEU A 652 27.66 -8.12 6.99
N GLU A 653 28.74 -8.76 6.54
CA GLU A 653 30.01 -8.10 6.23
C GLU A 653 30.28 -8.20 4.72
N LYS A 654 30.42 -7.05 4.07
CA LYS A 654 30.75 -6.94 2.64
C LYS A 654 31.93 -5.98 2.47
N ASP A 655 32.99 -6.44 1.84
CA ASP A 655 34.22 -5.67 1.60
C ASP A 655 34.82 -5.03 2.88
N GLY A 656 34.71 -5.72 4.02
CA GLY A 656 35.19 -5.24 5.32
C GLY A 656 34.30 -4.18 6.00
N LYS A 657 33.10 -3.92 5.45
CA LYS A 657 32.08 -3.04 6.04
C LYS A 657 30.89 -3.86 6.51
N PHE A 658 30.37 -3.51 7.69
CA PHE A 658 29.15 -4.12 8.23
C PHE A 658 27.92 -3.41 7.69
N THR A 659 26.91 -4.18 7.31
CA THR A 659 25.59 -3.70 6.87
C THR A 659 24.50 -4.56 7.50
N THR A 660 23.25 -4.11 7.42
CA THR A 660 22.10 -4.95 7.74
C THR A 660 21.24 -5.22 6.51
N ALA A 661 20.40 -6.24 6.59
CA ALA A 661 19.35 -6.50 5.62
C ALA A 661 18.09 -6.99 6.32
N LEU A 662 16.94 -6.44 5.93
CA LEU A 662 15.66 -7.04 6.29
C LEU A 662 15.48 -8.34 5.49
N VAL A 663 14.86 -9.33 6.13
CA VAL A 663 14.69 -10.67 5.57
C VAL A 663 13.28 -10.85 5.05
N ASP A 664 13.18 -11.26 3.79
CA ASP A 664 11.90 -11.59 3.15
C ASP A 664 11.50 -13.04 3.31
N ASN A 665 12.49 -13.93 3.18
CA ASN A 665 12.23 -15.35 3.19
C ASN A 665 13.47 -16.12 3.67
N ILE A 666 13.25 -17.26 4.33
CA ILE A 666 14.30 -18.19 4.71
C ILE A 666 13.94 -19.57 4.15
N GLN A 667 14.88 -20.19 3.45
CA GLN A 667 14.69 -21.47 2.78
C GLN A 667 15.78 -22.45 3.20
N LYS A 668 15.40 -23.72 3.36
CA LYS A 668 16.35 -24.81 3.53
C LYS A 668 16.69 -25.39 2.15
N ALA A 669 17.95 -25.25 1.72
CA ALA A 669 18.45 -25.84 0.50
C ALA A 669 19.31 -27.09 0.80
N ALA A 670 19.64 -27.86 -0.24
CA ALA A 670 20.49 -29.05 -0.12
C ALA A 670 21.88 -28.72 0.44
N ASP A 671 22.40 -27.52 0.14
CA ASP A 671 23.74 -27.06 0.48
C ASP A 671 23.78 -26.17 1.74
N GLY A 672 22.66 -26.06 2.47
CA GLY A 672 22.57 -25.24 3.68
C GLY A 672 21.38 -24.28 3.65
N ASN A 673 21.35 -23.38 4.62
CA ASN A 673 20.25 -22.46 4.81
C ASN A 673 20.47 -21.21 3.95
N VAL A 674 19.38 -20.68 3.40
CA VAL A 674 19.41 -19.53 2.49
C VAL A 674 18.43 -18.49 3.00
N ILE A 675 18.89 -17.25 3.12
CA ILE A 675 18.09 -16.10 3.49
C ILE A 675 17.98 -15.18 2.28
N TRP A 676 16.78 -14.71 2.00
CA TRP A 676 16.49 -13.75 0.94
C TRP A 676 16.38 -12.35 1.53
N ASP A 677 17.21 -11.44 1.02
CA ASP A 677 17.26 -10.04 1.41
C ASP A 677 16.13 -9.24 0.74
N ASN A 678 15.45 -8.38 1.51
CA ASN A 678 14.33 -7.53 1.08
C ASN A 678 14.64 -6.58 -0.08
N GLN A 679 15.91 -6.34 -0.41
CA GLN A 679 16.42 -5.46 -1.48
C GLN A 679 15.99 -3.99 -1.40
N PHE A 680 14.77 -3.65 -0.98
CA PHE A 680 14.24 -2.29 -0.93
C PHE A 680 14.70 -1.53 0.30
N ASN A 681 15.02 -2.23 1.39
CA ASN A 681 15.30 -1.61 2.68
C ASN A 681 16.42 -2.34 3.43
N HIS A 682 17.55 -1.64 3.60
CA HIS A 682 18.71 -2.05 4.38
C HIS A 682 18.92 -1.06 5.53
N PRO A 683 18.31 -1.30 6.72
CA PRO A 683 18.47 -0.40 7.85
C PRO A 683 19.94 -0.13 8.19
N ASN A 684 20.27 1.07 8.63
CA ASN A 684 21.65 1.38 8.98
C ASN A 684 22.10 0.55 10.19
N ILE A 685 23.38 0.12 10.17
CA ILE A 685 24.00 -0.62 11.27
C ILE A 685 23.98 0.14 12.60
N ASN A 686 23.89 1.48 12.56
CA ASN A 686 23.83 2.36 13.74
C ASN A 686 22.57 2.18 14.59
N ASN A 687 21.54 1.52 14.07
CA ASN A 687 20.37 1.12 14.87
C ASN A 687 20.72 0.02 15.90
N LEU A 688 21.86 -0.68 15.72
CA LEU A 688 22.37 -1.68 16.65
C LEU A 688 23.33 -1.08 17.68
N HIS A 689 23.43 -1.75 18.83
CA HIS A 689 24.43 -1.49 19.86
C HIS A 689 25.85 -1.83 19.37
N SER A 690 26.87 -1.24 19.98
CA SER A 690 28.27 -1.28 19.52
C SER A 690 28.91 -2.68 19.38
N ASN A 691 28.30 -3.73 19.93
CA ASN A 691 28.76 -5.12 19.82
C ASN A 691 28.12 -5.88 18.63
N TYR A 692 27.53 -5.19 17.66
CA TYR A 692 26.87 -5.78 16.49
C TYR A 692 27.72 -6.78 15.68
N LYS A 693 29.05 -6.73 15.78
CA LYS A 693 29.96 -7.68 15.13
C LYS A 693 29.76 -9.12 15.59
N GLU A 694 29.27 -9.31 16.81
CA GLU A 694 28.92 -10.62 17.36
C GLU A 694 27.63 -11.19 16.76
N LEU A 695 26.86 -10.36 16.05
CA LEU A 695 25.56 -10.69 15.44
C LEU A 695 25.68 -11.04 13.95
N LEU A 696 26.91 -11.22 13.44
CA LEU A 696 27.13 -11.62 12.05
C LEU A 696 26.38 -12.90 11.73
N LEU A 697 25.67 -12.90 10.60
CA LEU A 697 24.95 -14.06 10.11
C LEU A 697 25.88 -15.28 10.03
N ASN A 698 25.45 -16.39 10.61
CA ASN A 698 26.14 -17.68 10.54
C ASN A 698 25.21 -18.77 10.02
N ASP A 699 25.80 -19.90 9.60
CA ASP A 699 25.08 -21.11 9.16
C ASP A 699 23.98 -20.90 8.11
N ALA A 700 24.05 -19.78 7.38
CA ALA A 700 23.18 -19.43 6.28
C ALA A 700 23.94 -18.53 5.28
N SER A 701 23.56 -18.64 4.01
CA SER A 701 23.99 -17.71 2.97
C SER A 701 22.88 -16.71 2.68
N VAL A 702 23.24 -15.47 2.38
CA VAL A 702 22.27 -14.50 1.84
C VAL A 702 22.26 -14.64 0.33
N LYS A 703 21.09 -14.89 -0.24
CA LYS A 703 20.85 -14.74 -1.66
C LYS A 703 20.28 -13.35 -1.91
N ASP A 704 20.97 -12.64 -2.78
CA ASP A 704 20.48 -11.46 -3.45
C ASP A 704 20.57 -11.67 -4.97
N HIS A 705 20.05 -10.71 -5.73
CA HIS A 705 20.18 -10.71 -7.18
C HIS A 705 21.47 -10.05 -7.65
N SER A 706 22.50 -9.90 -6.81
CA SER A 706 23.73 -9.17 -7.17
C SER A 706 24.48 -9.80 -8.33
N HIS A 707 24.43 -11.13 -8.47
CA HIS A 707 25.00 -11.87 -9.60
C HIS A 707 24.45 -11.43 -10.97
N LEU A 708 23.27 -10.79 -11.00
CA LEU A 708 22.69 -10.22 -12.22
C LEU A 708 23.40 -8.95 -12.70
N ALA A 709 24.14 -8.26 -11.84
CA ALA A 709 24.94 -7.10 -12.23
C ALA A 709 25.94 -7.43 -13.35
N ASP A 710 26.44 -8.68 -13.34
CA ASP A 710 27.44 -9.17 -14.28
C ASP A 710 26.85 -9.97 -15.45
N VAL A 711 25.53 -10.15 -15.49
CA VAL A 711 24.86 -10.88 -16.57
C VAL A 711 24.92 -10.06 -17.87
N LYS A 712 25.54 -10.65 -18.89
CA LYS A 712 25.55 -10.10 -20.26
C LYS A 712 24.29 -10.56 -20.98
N PHE A 713 23.39 -9.64 -21.31
CA PHE A 713 22.23 -9.93 -22.16
C PHE A 713 22.67 -10.26 -23.58
N ASN A 714 21.86 -11.04 -24.28
CA ASN A 714 22.09 -11.25 -25.71
C ASN A 714 22.01 -9.91 -26.42
N LYS A 715 22.81 -9.74 -27.48
CA LYS A 715 22.84 -8.52 -28.28
C LYS A 715 21.45 -8.12 -28.80
N ASP A 716 20.60 -9.13 -29.02
CA ASP A 716 19.25 -8.98 -29.58
C ASP A 716 18.17 -8.77 -28.49
N ASP A 717 18.52 -8.78 -27.20
CA ASP A 717 17.56 -8.52 -26.12
C ASP A 717 17.21 -7.02 -26.07
N THR A 718 15.93 -6.71 -25.82
CA THR A 718 15.50 -5.35 -25.48
C THR A 718 15.28 -5.26 -23.98
N VAL A 719 15.94 -4.31 -23.34
CA VAL A 719 15.97 -4.17 -21.88
C VAL A 719 15.76 -2.73 -21.45
N ILE A 720 15.12 -2.54 -20.31
CA ILE A 720 15.12 -1.29 -19.57
C ILE A 720 16.31 -1.31 -18.63
N ILE A 721 17.12 -0.27 -18.67
CA ILE A 721 18.32 -0.11 -17.82
C ILE A 721 18.36 1.28 -17.20
N LYS A 722 19.21 1.40 -16.17
CA LYS A 722 19.52 2.65 -15.49
C LYS A 722 20.17 3.66 -16.45
N GLY A 723 19.56 4.83 -16.57
CA GLY A 723 20.02 5.97 -17.37
C GLY A 723 20.64 7.09 -16.53
N GLU A 724 20.38 8.32 -16.95
CA GLU A 724 20.89 9.52 -16.25
C GLU A 724 20.36 9.62 -14.81
N LEU A 725 21.18 10.19 -13.93
CA LEU A 725 20.78 10.57 -12.57
C LEU A 725 19.80 11.76 -12.65
N LEU A 726 18.58 11.57 -12.16
CA LEU A 726 17.52 12.59 -12.13
C LEU A 726 17.50 13.35 -10.81
N ASP A 727 17.64 12.64 -9.70
CA ASP A 727 17.62 13.20 -8.36
C ASP A 727 18.69 12.52 -7.49
N ASP A 728 19.69 13.31 -7.13
CA ASP A 728 20.71 12.99 -6.13
C ASP A 728 20.09 13.31 -4.77
N LYS A 729 19.90 12.31 -3.90
CA LYS A 729 19.27 12.52 -2.59
C LYS A 729 20.18 13.25 -1.60
N GLY A 730 21.46 13.39 -1.92
CA GLY A 730 22.46 14.04 -1.07
C GLY A 730 22.77 13.25 0.20
N THR A 731 22.52 11.94 0.18
CA THR A 731 22.74 10.99 1.28
C THR A 731 24.08 10.24 1.15
N VAL A 732 24.45 9.44 2.16
CA VAL A 732 25.69 8.63 2.18
C VAL A 732 25.58 7.48 1.19
N SER A 733 24.36 6.95 1.01
CA SER A 733 24.06 5.90 0.05
C SER A 733 23.75 6.49 -1.32
N THR A 734 23.92 5.67 -2.36
CA THR A 734 23.40 5.97 -3.71
C THR A 734 22.22 5.07 -4.06
N ASP A 735 21.79 4.21 -3.13
CA ASP A 735 20.70 3.25 -3.36
C ASP A 735 19.32 3.93 -3.30
N ASP A 736 19.24 5.15 -2.78
CA ASP A 736 18.07 6.03 -2.73
C ASP A 736 18.04 7.08 -3.84
N ASP A 737 19.15 7.25 -4.59
CA ASP A 737 19.22 8.12 -5.77
C ASP A 737 18.27 7.65 -6.86
N VAL A 738 17.66 8.60 -7.57
CA VAL A 738 16.69 8.30 -8.62
C VAL A 738 17.30 8.53 -9.99
N HIS A 739 17.20 7.51 -10.82
CA HIS A 739 17.69 7.51 -12.19
C HIS A 739 16.56 7.32 -13.20
N ARG A 740 16.74 7.90 -14.37
CA ARG A 740 15.84 7.71 -15.51
C ARG A 740 15.89 6.26 -15.97
N ALA A 741 14.73 5.69 -16.30
CA ALA A 741 14.67 4.41 -17.01
C ALA A 741 14.84 4.61 -18.52
N VAL A 742 15.65 3.76 -19.16
CA VAL A 742 15.94 3.84 -20.60
C VAL A 742 15.75 2.49 -21.26
N VAL A 743 14.99 2.43 -22.34
CA VAL A 743 14.85 1.24 -23.18
C VAL A 743 16.05 1.19 -24.13
N LYS A 744 16.83 0.11 -24.03
CA LYS A 744 18.02 -0.17 -24.81
C LYS A 744 17.83 -1.47 -25.59
N HIS A 745 18.25 -1.48 -26.84
CA HIS A 745 18.38 -2.67 -27.69
C HIS A 745 19.76 -2.61 -28.36
N ASP A 746 20.55 -3.68 -28.26
CA ASP A 746 21.99 -3.63 -28.58
C ASP A 746 22.65 -2.44 -27.85
N ASP A 747 23.52 -1.64 -28.49
CA ASP A 747 24.10 -0.42 -27.95
C ASP A 747 23.25 0.85 -28.12
N GLN A 748 21.98 0.69 -28.52
CA GLN A 748 21.14 1.79 -29.00
C GLN A 748 20.00 2.08 -28.03
N ILE A 749 19.86 3.35 -27.67
CA ILE A 749 18.76 3.84 -26.85
C ILE A 749 17.54 4.05 -27.74
N LEU A 750 16.50 3.24 -27.51
CA LEU A 750 15.23 3.31 -28.25
C LEU A 750 14.26 4.31 -27.63
N HIS A 751 14.25 4.42 -26.30
CA HIS A 751 13.35 5.31 -25.58
C HIS A 751 13.93 5.73 -24.23
N GLN A 752 13.62 6.94 -23.80
CA GLN A 752 13.92 7.44 -22.47
C GLN A 752 12.60 7.78 -21.79
N PHE A 753 12.27 7.07 -20.72
CA PHE A 753 11.05 7.36 -19.98
C PHE A 753 11.14 8.73 -19.33
N LYS A 754 10.08 9.53 -19.45
CA LYS A 754 9.89 10.66 -18.54
C LYS A 754 9.18 10.14 -17.29
N SER A 755 9.54 10.67 -16.14
CA SER A 755 8.93 10.36 -14.84
C SER A 755 7.69 11.22 -14.54
N MET A 756 7.02 11.72 -15.58
CA MET A 756 5.83 12.56 -15.45
C MET A 756 4.58 11.73 -15.16
N SER A 757 3.73 12.21 -14.25
CA SER A 757 2.47 11.62 -13.84
C SER A 757 1.42 12.73 -13.65
N PHE A 758 0.17 12.43 -13.97
CA PHE A 758 -0.95 13.37 -13.96
C PHE A 758 -2.10 12.85 -13.10
N TYR A 759 -2.69 13.71 -12.28
CA TYR A 759 -3.85 13.38 -11.45
C TYR A 759 -4.72 14.60 -11.16
N ILE A 760 -5.97 14.36 -10.81
CA ILE A 760 -6.99 15.39 -10.56
C ILE A 760 -7.78 15.05 -9.31
N THR A 761 -8.13 16.01 -8.47
CA THR A 761 -9.00 15.76 -7.32
C THR A 761 -10.46 15.67 -7.72
N GLU A 762 -11.26 14.84 -7.05
CA GLU A 762 -12.72 14.93 -7.18
C GLU A 762 -13.22 16.32 -6.73
N PRO A 763 -14.30 16.85 -7.32
CA PRO A 763 -14.83 18.17 -6.93
C PRO A 763 -15.50 18.11 -5.55
N SER A 764 -15.06 18.96 -4.61
CA SER A 764 -15.71 19.15 -3.30
C SER A 764 -16.81 20.21 -3.36
N ALA A 765 -17.96 19.91 -2.75
CA ALA A 765 -19.12 20.79 -2.67
C ALA A 765 -19.16 21.69 -1.41
N ASP A 766 -18.28 21.46 -0.44
CA ASP A 766 -18.47 21.98 0.92
C ASP A 766 -17.61 23.20 1.28
N SER A 767 -16.66 23.62 0.44
CA SER A 767 -15.96 24.90 0.62
C SER A 767 -16.78 26.01 -0.03
N GLY A 768 -17.42 26.84 0.80
CA GLY A 768 -18.41 27.86 0.39
C GLY A 768 -18.00 28.91 -0.65
N GLU A 769 -16.83 28.80 -1.30
CA GLU A 769 -16.41 29.70 -2.37
C GLU A 769 -15.69 29.02 -3.57
N SER A 770 -15.48 27.70 -3.62
CA SER A 770 -14.82 27.07 -4.80
C SER A 770 -15.21 25.62 -5.11
N TYR A 771 -16.32 25.44 -5.83
CA TYR A 771 -16.64 24.16 -6.47
C TYR A 771 -15.69 23.91 -7.65
N GLY A 772 -14.88 22.84 -7.59
CA GLY A 772 -13.97 22.49 -8.68
C GLY A 772 -12.89 21.47 -8.27
N SER A 773 -12.23 20.91 -9.28
CA SER A 773 -11.14 19.95 -9.16
C SER A 773 -9.78 20.64 -9.31
N ASP A 774 -8.77 20.19 -8.57
CA ASP A 774 -7.38 20.61 -8.72
C ASP A 774 -6.65 19.63 -9.64
N PHE A 775 -5.99 20.14 -10.68
CA PHE A 775 -5.19 19.34 -11.62
C PHE A 775 -3.71 19.47 -11.32
N PHE A 776 -3.00 18.34 -11.29
CA PHE A 776 -1.60 18.25 -10.92
C PHE A 776 -0.76 17.65 -12.03
N ILE A 777 0.43 18.24 -12.21
CA ILE A 777 1.52 17.68 -13.02
C ILE A 777 2.66 17.37 -12.05
N ALA A 778 3.11 16.12 -12.00
CA ALA A 778 4.22 15.73 -11.14
C ALA A 778 5.32 15.01 -11.93
N ASP A 779 6.56 15.40 -11.71
CA ASP A 779 7.74 14.67 -12.16
C ASP A 779 8.32 13.92 -10.97
N LYS A 780 8.00 12.63 -10.89
CA LYS A 780 8.33 11.79 -9.72
C LYS A 780 9.80 11.44 -9.65
N GLY A 781 10.50 11.50 -10.79
CA GLY A 781 11.93 11.21 -10.89
C GLY A 781 12.78 12.35 -10.37
N ARG A 782 12.41 13.60 -10.70
CA ARG A 782 13.01 14.81 -10.12
C ARG A 782 12.33 15.27 -8.81
N ASN A 783 11.34 14.50 -8.36
CA ASN A 783 10.48 14.82 -7.22
C ASN A 783 9.85 16.22 -7.30
N LEU A 784 9.42 16.68 -8.47
CA LEU A 784 8.72 17.97 -8.65
C LEU A 784 7.20 17.76 -8.73
N ARG A 785 6.43 18.74 -8.22
CA ARG A 785 4.96 18.73 -8.28
C ARG A 785 4.45 20.15 -8.50
N PHE A 786 3.55 20.30 -9.47
CA PHE A 786 2.87 21.53 -9.80
C PHE A 786 1.37 21.35 -9.60
N GLN A 787 0.76 22.20 -8.79
CA GLN A 787 -0.70 22.36 -8.72
C GLN A 787 -1.10 23.50 -9.64
N LEU A 788 -1.99 23.23 -10.58
CA LEU A 788 -2.50 24.26 -11.49
C LEU A 788 -3.73 24.94 -10.87
N PRO A 789 -3.99 26.23 -11.18
CA PRO A 789 -5.13 26.94 -10.64
C PRO A 789 -6.44 26.30 -11.10
N LYS A 790 -7.48 26.30 -10.25
CA LYS A 790 -8.81 25.69 -10.53
C LYS A 790 -9.48 26.16 -11.82
N ALA A 791 -9.06 27.29 -12.39
CA ALA A 791 -9.51 27.77 -13.70
C ALA A 791 -9.06 26.87 -14.87
N ILE A 792 -7.94 26.15 -14.71
CA ILE A 792 -7.46 25.15 -15.65
C ILE A 792 -8.40 23.96 -15.61
N THR A 793 -9.12 23.78 -16.71
CA THR A 793 -10.16 22.75 -16.83
C THR A 793 -10.04 21.97 -18.13
N HIS A 794 -9.12 22.36 -19.02
CA HIS A 794 -8.95 21.78 -20.34
C HIS A 794 -7.45 21.65 -20.70
N LEU A 795 -7.17 20.77 -21.66
CA LEU A 795 -5.94 20.76 -22.44
C LEU A 795 -6.24 21.22 -23.86
N LYS A 796 -5.40 22.09 -24.42
CA LYS A 796 -5.50 22.57 -25.80
C LYS A 796 -4.45 21.89 -26.67
N LEU A 797 -4.85 21.44 -27.85
CA LEU A 797 -3.91 20.95 -28.86
C LEU A 797 -3.19 22.13 -29.51
N VAL A 798 -1.87 22.17 -29.44
CA VAL A 798 -1.03 23.21 -30.06
C VAL A 798 0.09 22.58 -30.87
N ASN A 799 0.57 23.25 -31.91
CA ASN A 799 1.77 22.83 -32.61
C ASN A 799 2.99 23.61 -32.09
N VAL A 800 3.95 22.90 -31.50
CA VAL A 800 5.20 23.47 -31.00
C VAL A 800 6.35 22.79 -31.72
N ASN A 801 7.16 23.57 -32.44
CA ASN A 801 8.31 23.08 -33.20
C ASN A 801 7.96 21.92 -34.16
N GLY A 802 6.80 21.98 -34.82
CA GLY A 802 6.34 20.95 -35.75
C GLY A 802 5.66 19.74 -35.11
N ASN A 803 5.64 19.66 -33.77
CA ASN A 803 5.06 18.56 -33.02
C ASN A 803 3.77 18.97 -32.30
N ASN A 804 2.76 18.10 -32.35
CA ASN A 804 1.54 18.29 -31.57
C ASN A 804 1.84 18.12 -30.08
N LYS A 805 1.41 19.09 -29.27
CA LYS A 805 1.51 19.12 -27.80
C LYS A 805 0.16 19.45 -27.19
N LEU A 806 -0.03 19.05 -25.94
CA LEU A 806 -1.18 19.42 -25.13
C LEU A 806 -0.73 20.47 -24.11
N VAL A 807 -1.43 21.61 -24.04
CA VAL A 807 -1.13 22.69 -23.08
C VAL A 807 -2.31 22.91 -22.12
N PRO A 808 -2.07 22.97 -20.80
CA PRO A 808 -3.12 23.31 -19.83
C PRO A 808 -3.71 24.69 -20.09
N CYS A 809 -5.04 24.78 -20.06
CA CYS A 809 -5.76 26.01 -20.35
C CYS A 809 -7.13 26.07 -19.65
N THR A 810 -7.68 27.28 -19.62
CA THR A 810 -9.06 27.53 -19.19
C THR A 810 -10.06 27.07 -20.24
N LYS A 811 -11.35 27.03 -19.88
CA LYS A 811 -12.45 26.65 -20.80
C LYS A 811 -12.54 27.50 -22.07
N ASP A 812 -12.09 28.75 -22.03
CA ASP A 812 -12.02 29.68 -23.16
C ASP A 812 -10.68 29.65 -23.91
N GLY A 813 -9.74 28.78 -23.51
CA GLY A 813 -8.47 28.56 -24.21
C GLY A 813 -7.32 29.49 -23.78
N ASN A 814 -7.44 30.19 -22.65
CA ASN A 814 -6.32 30.95 -22.07
C ASN A 814 -5.31 29.99 -21.41
N GLU A 815 -4.08 29.99 -21.93
CA GLU A 815 -2.97 29.13 -21.47
C GLU A 815 -2.15 29.75 -20.34
N HIS A 816 -2.47 30.99 -19.93
CA HIS A 816 -1.80 31.75 -18.87
C HIS A 816 -2.81 32.46 -17.94
N PRO A 817 -3.70 31.72 -17.25
CA PRO A 817 -4.55 32.32 -16.25
C PRO A 817 -3.74 32.81 -15.03
N GLU A 818 -4.37 33.68 -14.23
CA GLU A 818 -3.83 34.08 -12.93
C GLU A 818 -3.67 32.85 -12.01
N GLY A 819 -2.57 32.81 -11.23
CA GLY A 819 -2.27 31.71 -10.31
C GLY A 819 -1.48 30.55 -10.91
N MET A 820 -1.01 30.65 -12.16
CA MET A 820 -0.08 29.65 -12.72
C MET A 820 1.24 29.60 -11.92
N PRO A 821 1.81 28.40 -11.66
CA PRO A 821 3.09 28.29 -10.96
C PRO A 821 4.21 29.02 -11.73
N PRO A 822 4.98 29.90 -11.09
CA PRO A 822 6.01 30.71 -11.77
C PRO A 822 7.20 29.87 -12.26
N ASP A 823 7.36 28.67 -11.72
CA ASP A 823 8.41 27.70 -12.02
C ASP A 823 7.96 26.60 -13.01
N LEU A 824 6.73 26.67 -13.53
CA LEU A 824 6.26 25.74 -14.56
C LEU A 824 6.88 26.08 -15.92
N THR A 825 8.00 25.43 -16.25
CA THR A 825 8.72 25.61 -17.51
C THR A 825 8.01 24.94 -18.70
N ASP A 826 8.44 25.27 -19.92
CA ASP A 826 7.93 24.68 -21.16
C ASP A 826 8.08 23.15 -21.22
N GLU A 827 9.07 22.59 -20.53
CA GLU A 827 9.30 21.13 -20.38
C GLU A 827 8.08 20.42 -19.78
N TYR A 828 7.44 21.04 -18.79
CA TYR A 828 6.28 20.50 -18.06
C TYR A 828 4.94 21.02 -18.57
N ARG A 829 4.95 22.22 -19.15
CA ARG A 829 3.77 22.88 -19.68
C ARG A 829 3.28 22.26 -20.99
N TYR A 830 4.19 21.89 -21.89
CA TYR A 830 3.83 21.25 -23.16
C TYR A 830 3.88 19.73 -23.05
N ILE A 831 2.73 19.15 -22.69
CA ILE A 831 2.56 17.72 -22.46
C ILE A 831 2.61 16.97 -23.79
N ASP A 832 3.46 15.95 -23.86
CA ASP A 832 3.53 15.07 -25.02
C ASP A 832 2.26 14.21 -25.15
N PRO A 833 1.67 14.08 -26.35
CA PRO A 833 0.52 13.21 -26.59
C PRO A 833 0.72 11.74 -26.19
N ILE A 834 1.98 11.30 -26.05
CA ILE A 834 2.35 9.95 -25.58
C ILE A 834 1.85 9.64 -24.16
N PHE A 835 1.55 10.67 -23.37
CA PHE A 835 0.96 10.52 -22.04
C PHE A 835 -0.55 10.34 -22.08
N ALA A 836 -1.21 10.46 -23.24
CA ALA A 836 -2.65 10.34 -23.36
C ALA A 836 -3.02 9.00 -24.01
N HIS A 837 -3.65 8.12 -23.23
CA HIS A 837 -3.87 6.72 -23.56
C HIS A 837 -5.36 6.44 -23.78
N THR A 838 -5.68 5.58 -24.73
CA THR A 838 -6.98 4.92 -24.83
C THR A 838 -6.97 3.68 -23.95
N PHE A 839 -8.08 3.38 -23.30
CA PHE A 839 -8.18 2.29 -22.34
C PHE A 839 -9.46 1.50 -22.59
N GLU A 840 -9.40 0.19 -22.37
CA GLU A 840 -10.59 -0.64 -22.29
C GLU A 840 -11.17 -0.47 -20.89
N LYS A 841 -12.29 0.28 -20.76
CA LYS A 841 -13.03 0.41 -19.51
C LYS A 841 -13.60 -0.96 -19.13
N GLN A 842 -12.95 -1.66 -18.22
CA GLN A 842 -13.55 -2.78 -17.50
C GLN A 842 -14.17 -2.21 -16.23
N SER A 843 -15.50 -2.16 -16.17
CA SER A 843 -16.22 -1.65 -15.01
C SER A 843 -15.75 -2.35 -13.73
N TYR A 844 -15.32 -1.57 -12.74
CA TYR A 844 -14.90 -2.03 -11.41
C TYR A 844 -13.65 -2.93 -11.37
N SER A 845 -12.69 -2.70 -12.28
CA SER A 845 -11.42 -3.43 -12.28
C SER A 845 -10.21 -2.51 -12.07
N LYS A 846 -9.25 -2.94 -11.24
CA LYS A 846 -7.93 -2.30 -11.13
C LYS A 846 -7.06 -2.51 -12.39
N ASN A 847 -7.61 -3.20 -13.40
CA ASN A 847 -6.92 -3.64 -14.59
C ASN A 847 -7.38 -2.87 -15.84
N SER A 848 -7.67 -1.57 -15.75
CA SER A 848 -7.91 -0.72 -16.94
C SER A 848 -6.67 -0.71 -17.85
N VAL A 849 -6.57 -1.64 -18.79
CA VAL A 849 -5.41 -1.78 -19.66
C VAL A 849 -5.41 -0.65 -20.68
N SER A 850 -4.27 0.04 -20.78
CA SER A 850 -4.01 0.92 -21.92
C SER A 850 -3.99 0.09 -23.19
N VAL A 851 -4.95 0.32 -24.08
CA VAL A 851 -5.09 -0.41 -25.35
C VAL A 851 -4.55 0.38 -26.54
N GLY A 852 -4.04 1.58 -26.31
CA GLY A 852 -3.46 2.42 -27.36
C GLY A 852 -3.20 3.85 -26.91
N LEU A 853 -2.72 4.68 -27.85
CA LEU A 853 -2.61 6.13 -27.68
C LEU A 853 -3.85 6.83 -28.22
N VAL A 854 -4.19 7.98 -27.63
CA VAL A 854 -5.21 8.86 -28.22
C VAL A 854 -4.67 9.42 -29.54
N ASP A 855 -5.40 9.18 -30.62
CA ASP A 855 -5.03 9.68 -31.95
C ASP A 855 -5.41 11.16 -32.09
N PHE A 856 -4.49 12.04 -31.70
CA PHE A 856 -4.70 13.49 -31.80
C PHE A 856 -4.66 14.03 -33.23
N SER A 857 -4.21 13.24 -34.22
CA SER A 857 -4.14 13.70 -35.62
C SER A 857 -5.52 13.99 -36.24
N LYS A 858 -6.57 13.42 -35.64
CA LYS A 858 -7.98 13.62 -36.02
C LYS A 858 -8.54 14.97 -35.59
N TYR A 859 -7.85 15.70 -34.72
CA TYR A 859 -8.31 16.98 -34.20
C TYR A 859 -7.49 18.13 -34.78
N LYS A 860 -8.12 19.30 -34.93
CA LYS A 860 -7.46 20.50 -35.43
C LYS A 860 -6.63 21.15 -34.33
N GLU A 861 -5.56 21.84 -34.70
CA GLU A 861 -4.87 22.75 -33.78
C GLU A 861 -5.89 23.74 -33.16
N GLY A 862 -5.77 23.96 -31.85
CA GLY A 862 -6.71 24.72 -31.04
C GLY A 862 -7.89 23.90 -30.48
N SER A 863 -8.01 22.62 -30.81
CA SER A 863 -9.03 21.74 -30.19
C SER A 863 -8.83 21.64 -28.68
N MET A 864 -9.93 21.62 -27.94
CA MET A 864 -9.96 21.68 -26.48
C MET A 864 -10.49 20.36 -25.92
N PHE A 865 -9.77 19.76 -24.97
CA PHE A 865 -10.12 18.52 -24.29
C PHE A 865 -10.39 18.83 -22.82
N LYS A 866 -11.62 18.61 -22.37
CA LYS A 866 -11.99 18.84 -20.98
C LYS A 866 -11.32 17.79 -20.08
N LEU A 867 -10.78 18.26 -18.95
CA LEU A 867 -10.25 17.42 -17.88
C LEU A 867 -11.39 17.03 -16.94
N GLN A 868 -11.45 15.74 -16.58
CA GLN A 868 -12.46 15.22 -15.67
C GLN A 868 -11.84 14.16 -14.76
N HIS A 869 -12.32 14.07 -13.53
CA HIS A 869 -11.93 13.01 -12.60
C HIS A 869 -12.57 11.68 -13.01
N TYR A 870 -11.85 10.56 -12.85
CA TYR A 870 -12.40 9.25 -13.12
C TYR A 870 -13.34 8.82 -11.99
N SER A 871 -14.65 8.92 -12.22
CA SER A 871 -15.67 8.71 -11.17
C SER A 871 -15.72 7.28 -10.63
N ASP A 872 -15.24 6.29 -11.40
CA ASP A 872 -15.26 4.87 -11.04
C ASP A 872 -13.89 4.35 -10.62
N ASP A 873 -13.01 5.27 -10.18
CA ASP A 873 -11.74 4.89 -9.59
C ASP A 873 -11.98 4.11 -8.29
N TYR A 874 -11.39 2.93 -8.20
CA TYR A 874 -11.68 1.94 -7.16
C TYR A 874 -11.30 2.41 -5.74
N HIS A 875 -10.36 3.36 -5.62
CA HIS A 875 -9.94 3.92 -4.34
C HIS A 875 -10.92 4.99 -3.82
N ILE A 876 -11.83 5.49 -4.66
CA ILE A 876 -12.94 6.35 -4.26
C ILE A 876 -13.95 5.46 -3.55
N LEU A 877 -13.98 5.52 -2.22
CA LEU A 877 -14.92 4.75 -1.43
C LEU A 877 -16.33 5.28 -1.67
N LYS A 878 -17.27 4.36 -1.93
CA LYS A 878 -18.69 4.67 -2.12
C LYS A 878 -19.54 3.87 -1.16
N ASP A 879 -20.65 4.45 -0.71
CA ASP A 879 -21.67 3.74 0.05
C ASP A 879 -22.51 2.82 -0.87
N GLU A 880 -23.42 2.06 -0.28
CA GLU A 880 -24.30 1.14 -1.01
C GLU A 880 -25.21 1.84 -2.03
N GLN A 881 -25.39 3.17 -1.89
CA GLN A 881 -26.15 4.03 -2.79
C GLN A 881 -25.27 4.69 -3.87
N GLY A 882 -23.95 4.43 -3.85
CA GLY A 882 -22.99 4.98 -4.81
C GLY A 882 -22.50 6.39 -4.50
N ASN A 883 -22.83 6.95 -3.33
CA ASN A 883 -22.30 8.24 -2.91
C ASN A 883 -20.87 8.11 -2.41
N VAL A 884 -20.02 9.06 -2.73
CA VAL A 884 -18.63 9.08 -2.25
C VAL A 884 -18.61 9.28 -0.73
N ILE A 885 -17.98 8.32 -0.03
CA ILE A 885 -17.70 8.41 1.40
C ILE A 885 -16.39 9.17 1.55
N ARG A 886 -16.41 10.33 2.21
CA ARG A 886 -15.20 11.14 2.45
C ARG A 886 -14.78 11.09 3.91
N PRO A 887 -13.78 10.28 4.28
CA PRO A 887 -13.10 10.45 5.56
C PRO A 887 -12.56 11.90 5.65
N ASN A 888 -12.84 12.60 6.75
CA ASN A 888 -12.42 14.00 6.99
C ASN A 888 -12.85 15.04 5.95
N ASN A 889 -13.82 14.72 5.09
CA ASN A 889 -14.25 15.59 3.98
C ASN A 889 -13.14 15.90 2.95
N GLU A 890 -12.10 15.08 2.88
CA GLU A 890 -11.04 15.20 1.88
C GLU A 890 -11.51 14.65 0.53
N SER A 891 -11.09 15.32 -0.55
CA SER A 891 -11.33 14.86 -1.92
C SER A 891 -10.29 13.83 -2.33
N TYR A 892 -10.74 12.72 -2.92
CA TYR A 892 -9.86 11.74 -3.54
C TYR A 892 -9.07 12.32 -4.72
N ALA A 893 -7.78 12.00 -4.82
CA ALA A 893 -6.96 12.25 -5.99
C ALA A 893 -7.05 11.05 -6.94
N THR A 894 -7.47 11.28 -8.18
CA THR A 894 -7.80 10.22 -9.14
C THR A 894 -7.19 10.50 -10.52
N LYS A 895 -7.32 9.52 -11.41
CA LYS A 895 -6.96 9.59 -12.82
C LYS A 895 -7.72 10.69 -13.55
N VAL A 896 -7.10 11.16 -14.64
CA VAL A 896 -7.59 12.29 -15.43
C VAL A 896 -8.18 11.78 -16.74
N ASP A 897 -9.50 11.78 -16.84
CA ASP A 897 -10.24 11.56 -18.09
C ASP A 897 -10.07 12.78 -19.02
N LEU A 898 -9.82 12.51 -20.30
CA LEU A 898 -9.85 13.48 -21.39
C LEU A 898 -11.17 13.36 -22.14
N VAL A 899 -11.92 14.46 -22.18
CA VAL A 899 -13.26 14.50 -22.77
C VAL A 899 -13.30 15.44 -23.97
N TYR A 900 -13.84 14.96 -25.08
CA TYR A 900 -14.10 15.74 -26.30
C TYR A 900 -15.53 15.46 -26.77
N ASP A 901 -16.31 16.51 -27.05
CA ASP A 901 -17.74 16.40 -27.42
C ASP A 901 -18.54 15.48 -26.48
N ASP A 902 -18.39 15.69 -25.16
CA ASP A 902 -19.02 14.92 -24.08
C ASP A 902 -18.71 13.41 -24.08
N LYS A 903 -17.68 12.98 -24.80
CA LYS A 903 -17.19 11.60 -24.82
C LYS A 903 -15.78 11.53 -24.23
N VAL A 904 -15.57 10.57 -23.33
CA VAL A 904 -14.22 10.23 -22.87
C VAL A 904 -13.46 9.63 -24.04
N ILE A 905 -12.39 10.30 -24.49
CA ILE A 905 -11.56 9.87 -25.61
C ILE A 905 -10.27 9.16 -25.15
N GLY A 906 -9.91 9.32 -23.88
CA GLY A 906 -8.72 8.73 -23.28
C GLY A 906 -8.48 9.26 -21.87
N MET A 907 -7.32 8.92 -21.32
CA MET A 907 -6.86 9.31 -19.99
C MET A 907 -5.41 9.79 -20.05
N LEU A 908 -5.01 10.68 -19.15
CA LEU A 908 -3.59 10.96 -18.93
C LEU A 908 -2.94 9.86 -18.08
N SER A 909 -1.71 9.50 -18.43
CA SER A 909 -0.93 8.47 -17.77
C SER A 909 -0.50 8.92 -16.37
N ASP A 910 -0.68 8.03 -15.41
CA ASP A 910 -0.19 8.19 -14.04
C ASP A 910 1.02 7.30 -13.73
N ASN A 911 1.49 6.55 -14.74
CA ASN A 911 2.54 5.54 -14.62
C ASN A 911 3.93 6.19 -14.52
N ILE A 912 4.71 5.71 -13.57
CA ILE A 912 6.11 6.07 -13.37
C ILE A 912 7.01 4.89 -13.72
N ASN A 913 8.14 5.18 -14.36
CA ASN A 913 9.15 4.21 -14.76
C ASN A 913 10.53 4.81 -14.47
N GLN A 914 11.22 4.28 -13.47
CA GLN A 914 12.50 4.82 -13.01
C GLN A 914 13.30 3.77 -12.27
N PHE A 915 14.56 4.08 -12.00
CA PHE A 915 15.38 3.33 -11.06
C PHE A 915 15.51 4.12 -9.77
N GLN A 916 15.44 3.42 -8.63
CA GLN A 916 15.93 3.92 -7.36
C GLN A 916 17.14 3.04 -6.98
N GLY A 917 18.33 3.62 -6.95
CA GLY A 917 19.58 2.88 -6.90
C GLY A 917 19.70 1.90 -8.07
N ASP A 918 19.80 0.62 -7.75
CA ASP A 918 19.83 -0.47 -8.74
C ASP A 918 18.47 -1.10 -9.01
N ILE A 919 17.39 -0.64 -8.37
CA ILE A 919 16.07 -1.26 -8.49
C ILE A 919 15.23 -0.48 -9.48
N PHE A 920 14.85 -1.12 -10.58
CA PHE A 920 13.82 -0.64 -11.48
C PHE A 920 12.48 -0.70 -10.78
N ILE A 921 11.69 0.36 -10.90
CA ILE A 921 10.32 0.46 -10.38
C ILE A 921 9.44 0.97 -11.51
N SER A 922 8.39 0.19 -11.80
CA SER A 922 7.25 0.62 -12.61
C SER A 922 5.99 0.54 -11.77
N ALA A 923 5.31 1.67 -11.60
CA ALA A 923 4.13 1.78 -10.75
C ALA A 923 3.13 2.79 -11.31
N SER A 924 1.86 2.61 -10.99
CA SER A 924 0.81 3.61 -11.19
C SER A 924 0.42 4.16 -9.82
N LEU A 925 0.55 5.47 -9.62
CA LEU A 925 0.38 6.07 -8.30
C LEU A 925 -1.08 6.14 -7.82
N ASN A 926 -2.05 5.92 -8.70
CA ASN A 926 -3.46 5.79 -8.33
C ASN A 926 -3.85 4.34 -8.02
N TYR A 927 -3.05 3.36 -8.45
CA TYR A 927 -3.15 1.98 -7.97
C TYR A 927 -2.40 1.82 -6.65
N SER A 928 -2.83 0.88 -5.82
CA SER A 928 -2.28 0.63 -4.47
C SER A 928 -0.75 0.76 -4.44
N HIS A 929 -0.18 1.35 -3.39
CA HIS A 929 1.27 1.43 -3.16
C HIS A 929 1.98 0.06 -3.12
N ASN A 930 1.21 -1.02 -3.15
CA ASN A 930 1.69 -2.39 -3.19
C ASN A 930 1.74 -2.98 -4.61
N ASP A 931 1.06 -2.41 -5.61
CA ASP A 931 0.94 -2.94 -6.98
C ASP A 931 1.96 -2.28 -7.92
N PHE A 932 3.20 -2.79 -7.88
CA PHE A 932 4.28 -2.31 -8.72
C PHE A 932 5.19 -3.44 -9.20
N LEU A 933 5.68 -3.28 -10.42
CA LEU A 933 6.72 -4.14 -10.97
C LEU A 933 8.07 -3.63 -10.48
N SER A 934 8.92 -4.55 -10.07
CA SER A 934 10.30 -4.23 -9.74
C SER A 934 11.27 -5.31 -10.22
N SER A 935 12.47 -4.88 -10.56
CA SER A 935 13.56 -5.77 -10.92
C SER A 935 14.91 -5.14 -10.57
N LYS A 936 15.93 -5.97 -10.34
CA LYS A 936 17.29 -5.49 -10.04
C LYS A 936 18.11 -5.31 -11.32
N TYR A 937 18.80 -4.19 -11.44
CA TYR A 937 19.68 -3.74 -12.53
C TYR A 937 19.03 -3.49 -13.90
N PHE A 938 18.06 -4.32 -14.31
CA PHE A 938 17.41 -4.20 -15.61
C PHE A 938 16.03 -4.88 -15.61
N GLN A 939 15.19 -4.55 -16.59
CA GLN A 939 13.92 -5.23 -16.86
C GLN A 939 13.83 -5.59 -18.35
N LYS A 940 13.71 -6.87 -18.70
CA LYS A 940 13.49 -7.24 -20.12
C LYS A 940 12.12 -6.76 -20.60
N VAL A 941 12.04 -6.36 -21.86
CA VAL A 941 10.80 -5.90 -22.46
C VAL A 941 10.62 -6.48 -23.86
N ASN A 942 9.39 -6.85 -24.17
CA ASN A 942 8.97 -7.19 -25.53
C ASN A 942 8.47 -5.93 -26.21
N VAL A 943 9.06 -5.60 -27.36
CA VAL A 943 8.67 -4.43 -28.16
C VAL A 943 7.98 -4.89 -29.43
N GLU A 944 6.82 -4.32 -29.71
CA GLU A 944 6.02 -4.56 -30.90
C GLU A 944 5.81 -3.24 -31.64
N ALA A 945 6.03 -3.23 -32.95
CA ALA A 945 5.72 -2.09 -33.81
C ALA A 945 4.21 -2.08 -34.10
N LEU A 946 3.54 -0.97 -33.78
CA LEU A 946 2.10 -0.81 -34.02
C LEU A 946 1.83 -0.15 -35.37
N GLU A 947 2.56 0.93 -35.62
CA GLU A 947 2.50 1.73 -36.83
C GLU A 947 3.89 2.30 -37.13
N ASN A 948 4.08 2.93 -38.28
CA ASN A 948 5.37 3.52 -38.64
C ASN A 948 5.84 4.53 -37.58
N GLY A 949 6.92 4.19 -36.89
CA GLY A 949 7.53 5.01 -35.85
C GLY A 949 6.83 4.97 -34.48
N ILE A 950 5.80 4.13 -34.27
CA ILE A 950 5.13 3.95 -32.98
C ILE A 950 5.27 2.50 -32.52
N TYR A 951 5.78 2.33 -31.30
CA TYR A 951 6.06 1.04 -30.70
C TYR A 951 5.32 0.92 -29.37
N SER A 952 4.82 -0.28 -29.08
CA SER A 952 4.41 -0.67 -27.73
C SER A 952 5.48 -1.54 -27.09
N GLY A 953 5.79 -1.28 -25.84
CA GLY A 953 6.59 -2.15 -24.98
C GLY A 953 5.72 -2.82 -23.92
N ARG A 954 6.05 -4.08 -23.61
CA ARG A 954 5.47 -4.84 -22.50
C ARG A 954 6.59 -5.45 -21.68
N TYR A 955 6.48 -5.41 -20.36
CA TYR A 955 7.46 -6.05 -19.49
C TYR A 955 7.45 -7.57 -19.69
N ASP A 956 8.63 -8.15 -19.86
CA ASP A 956 8.79 -9.59 -19.80
C ASP A 956 8.98 -9.99 -18.34
N VAL A 957 7.91 -10.50 -17.74
CA VAL A 957 7.92 -10.97 -16.35
C VAL A 957 8.56 -12.37 -16.18
N GLY A 958 8.94 -13.03 -17.29
CA GLY A 958 9.80 -14.23 -17.29
C GLY A 958 9.33 -15.44 -16.46
N ASN A 959 10.13 -16.50 -16.47
CA ASN A 959 10.19 -17.56 -15.46
C ASN A 959 11.68 -17.97 -15.33
N GLY A 960 12.27 -17.89 -14.13
CA GLY A 960 13.65 -18.34 -13.84
C GLY A 960 14.64 -17.22 -13.46
N ASP A 961 15.84 -17.61 -13.02
CA ASP A 961 16.87 -16.74 -12.42
C ASP A 961 17.44 -15.65 -13.34
N GLN A 962 17.14 -15.65 -14.65
CA GLN A 962 17.70 -14.67 -15.60
C GLN A 962 16.87 -13.39 -15.75
N ILE A 963 15.61 -13.40 -15.29
CA ILE A 963 14.70 -12.26 -15.30
C ILE A 963 14.04 -12.27 -13.93
N VAL A 964 14.72 -11.73 -12.93
CA VAL A 964 14.22 -11.82 -11.56
C VAL A 964 13.43 -10.57 -11.21
N GLY A 965 12.11 -10.66 -11.41
CA GLY A 965 11.21 -9.83 -10.63
C GLY A 965 11.45 -10.12 -9.14
N LEU A 966 11.51 -9.08 -8.30
CA LEU A 966 11.77 -9.24 -6.85
C LEU A 966 10.58 -9.87 -6.08
N ASN A 967 9.71 -10.61 -6.78
CA ASN A 967 8.42 -11.13 -6.29
C ASN A 967 7.59 -10.05 -5.57
N THR A 968 7.62 -8.80 -6.05
CA THR A 968 6.68 -7.76 -5.63
C THR A 968 5.25 -8.16 -6.00
N ASP A 969 4.24 -7.55 -5.37
CA ASP A 969 2.84 -7.88 -5.65
C ASP A 969 2.62 -7.79 -7.15
N THR A 970 2.20 -8.90 -7.73
CA THR A 970 1.95 -8.94 -9.16
C THR A 970 0.62 -8.23 -9.39
N GLY A 971 0.53 -7.40 -10.43
CA GLY A 971 -0.60 -6.49 -10.56
C GLY A 971 -0.79 -5.80 -11.92
N TYR A 972 -1.38 -4.60 -11.88
CA TYR A 972 -1.57 -3.73 -13.05
C TYR A 972 -0.25 -3.42 -13.74
N SER A 973 0.79 -3.14 -12.95
CA SER A 973 2.09 -2.69 -13.43
C SER A 973 2.82 -3.75 -14.29
N ASP A 974 2.56 -5.04 -14.07
CA ASP A 974 3.13 -6.14 -14.87
C ASP A 974 2.54 -6.22 -16.28
N LYS A 975 1.28 -5.80 -16.43
CA LYS A 975 0.53 -5.80 -17.70
C LYS A 975 0.57 -4.42 -18.37
N ALA A 976 1.21 -3.44 -17.74
CA ALA A 976 1.24 -2.10 -18.27
C ALA A 976 1.97 -2.09 -19.61
N VAL A 977 1.26 -1.58 -20.62
CA VAL A 977 1.81 -1.32 -21.94
C VAL A 977 2.26 0.12 -21.94
N PHE A 978 3.52 0.36 -22.30
CA PHE A 978 4.01 1.70 -22.55
C PHE A 978 4.21 1.89 -24.04
N TYR A 979 4.05 3.13 -24.49
CA TYR A 979 4.16 3.47 -25.90
C TYR A 979 5.29 4.46 -26.08
N PHE A 980 6.04 4.32 -27.17
CA PHE A 980 7.08 5.27 -27.53
C PHE A 980 7.18 5.47 -29.03
N LYS A 981 7.72 6.63 -29.40
CA LYS A 981 8.05 6.94 -30.79
C LYS A 981 9.53 6.72 -31.03
N SER A 982 9.88 6.23 -32.22
CA SER A 982 11.25 6.17 -32.71
C SER A 982 11.28 6.75 -34.12
N ASP A 983 12.26 7.61 -34.40
CA ASP A 983 12.35 8.38 -35.64
C ASP A 983 12.91 7.59 -36.83
N ASN A 984 13.08 6.28 -36.72
CA ASN A 984 13.64 5.46 -37.80
C ASN A 984 12.54 4.88 -38.70
N VAL A 985 12.36 5.49 -39.87
CA VAL A 985 11.57 4.93 -40.99
C VAL A 985 12.52 4.26 -42.00
N SER A 986 12.31 2.97 -42.25
CA SER A 986 12.04 2.46 -43.62
C SER A 986 11.48 1.04 -43.56
N THR A 987 10.23 0.93 -44.02
CA THR A 987 9.57 -0.30 -44.45
C THR A 987 10.27 -0.88 -45.67
N ASP A 988 10.97 -2.00 -45.51
CA ASP A 988 11.06 -3.14 -46.45
C ASP A 988 12.25 -4.04 -46.08
N THR A 989 12.07 -4.92 -45.08
CA THR A 989 12.86 -6.16 -45.01
C THR A 989 12.01 -7.26 -44.40
N PRO A 990 11.93 -8.46 -45.03
CA PRO A 990 11.26 -9.60 -44.43
C PRO A 990 11.92 -9.99 -43.11
N THR A 991 11.17 -10.68 -42.26
CA THR A 991 11.55 -11.33 -41.00
C THR A 991 12.81 -12.20 -41.13
N SER A 992 13.99 -11.57 -41.10
CA SER A 992 15.30 -12.15 -40.75
C SER A 992 16.34 -11.04 -40.90
N ASP A 993 17.10 -10.76 -39.84
CA ASP A 993 18.26 -9.84 -39.78
C ASP A 993 17.95 -8.34 -39.56
N VAL A 994 17.63 -7.98 -38.31
CA VAL A 994 17.80 -6.60 -37.83
C VAL A 994 19.22 -6.48 -37.26
N THR A 995 20.13 -5.80 -37.97
CA THR A 995 21.53 -5.66 -37.52
C THR A 995 22.02 -4.21 -37.35
N THR A 996 21.16 -3.19 -37.35
CA THR A 996 21.61 -1.82 -36.94
C THR A 996 20.44 -0.83 -36.74
N ILE A 997 20.26 -0.28 -35.53
CA ILE A 997 19.25 0.75 -35.18
C ILE A 997 19.91 2.04 -34.63
N LEU A 998 20.49 2.92 -35.46
CA LEU A 998 21.28 4.07 -34.97
C LEU A 998 20.60 4.94 -33.86
N PRO A 999 21.37 5.43 -32.86
CA PRO A 999 20.85 6.02 -31.62
C PRO A 999 20.14 7.37 -31.79
N TYR A 1000 19.12 7.61 -30.94
CA TYR A 1000 18.42 8.88 -30.81
C TYR A 1000 19.28 9.92 -30.08
N VAL A 1001 19.50 11.07 -30.72
CA VAL A 1001 20.09 12.28 -30.13
C VAL A 1001 18.95 13.25 -29.87
N ASN A 1002 18.64 13.50 -28.60
CA ASN A 1002 17.70 14.55 -28.22
C ASN A 1002 18.44 15.89 -28.27
N GLU A 1003 18.11 16.75 -29.25
CA GLU A 1003 18.49 18.16 -29.17
C GLU A 1003 17.43 18.91 -28.35
N LEU A 1004 17.88 19.35 -27.17
CA LEU A 1004 17.31 20.29 -26.18
C LEU A 1004 16.24 19.77 -25.21
#